data_AF-A0A9F2R0P2-F1
#
_entry.id   AF-A0A9F2R0P2-F1
#
_cell.length_a   1.000
_cell.length_b   1.000
_cell.length_c   1.000
_cell.angle_alpha   90.00
_cell.angle_beta   90.00
_cell.angle_gamma   90.00
#
_symmetry.space_group_name_H-M   'P 1'
#
loop_
_entity.id
_entity.type
_entity.pdbx_description
1 polymer ?
#
loop_
_entity_poly.entity_id
_entity_poly.type
_entity_poly.pdbx_seq_one_letter_code
_entity_poly.pdbx_strand_id
1 'polypeptide(L)'
;MKSASSSRAGSACSRLIDVTSNAPLLRPPAIVSTSSEAEQRTHNYLLLDVPDTREQLVHYRNAAETARSELAALLVKYECAQAEILELKSKIASQEVSIQELKAEVGGYKENDARQSSLLSSMQHKFQELEKDSGTIAISKHQAELKAQAILQENLELKEKIHEQEGQIRKYLNKSEESKSHASKVIREQTEFFAQLCHLLKLDIRGNEESPELLLSKIRDMCKENDMLKEEIATLREAVTIHEMELKANRETIMRLVSEVNKEQKIAAACSQDIEKLSDDLNNVTGAKQNLEEEIRNLQDRLAASQTAWEEVGQLRIHCNEKEAELRTSLEQARAEKKLHNEFKDQIVTLLGSNSTLAAPSKEDIVEKIRELCHREEGKKTMVSQLEAQISKLTETLETQAVLHQEALQRAKKAENKLEMLHDQLMRLEGELVSGDVMRDVWKLEKQQYLKFLDQLSEKMNLDSIAEEVGFDMRLDAVLARAEQLIKLERDTLTDNKIMARNLQRKVKAQKEQLENKELHMKLLRQKIIQLEEEKQVRTALAVERDEANLTLRKLQKKIDRLQNELSLARETNTDLKVKLADTNELKIRALEQDKTIEELSKSQEKLEKMKTKAEKQLTSVKSELHVREHEAKEDKEKAKHLLESVTTEATALKSTLEEVMKREKQLADFRTVISRMLGLNIATVALPDYEIVTHLEGLIHSHQHHCSPCVCFKCQ
;
A
#
# COMPACT_ATOMS: atom_id res chain seq x y z
N MET A 1 5.15 21.83 -14.93
CA MET A 1 5.20 23.31 -15.08
C MET A 1 4.33 23.92 -13.99
N LYS A 2 4.77 24.97 -13.29
CA LYS A 2 3.95 25.74 -12.35
C LYS A 2 4.28 27.23 -12.48
N SER A 3 3.24 28.06 -12.45
CA SER A 3 3.29 29.51 -12.63
C SER A 3 3.59 30.24 -11.31
N ALA A 4 3.84 31.55 -11.43
CA ALA A 4 4.26 32.43 -10.34
C ALA A 4 3.22 32.60 -9.22
N SER A 5 3.70 33.06 -8.07
CA SER A 5 2.90 33.85 -7.11
C SER A 5 3.76 35.04 -6.63
N SER A 6 3.10 36.14 -6.27
CA SER A 6 3.74 37.43 -5.97
C SER A 6 4.05 37.60 -4.48
N SER A 7 5.10 38.35 -4.16
CA SER A 7 5.25 39.06 -2.88
C SER A 7 5.95 40.41 -3.13
N ARG A 8 5.76 41.38 -2.22
CA ARG A 8 6.00 42.82 -2.47
C ARG A 8 6.49 43.53 -1.21
N ALA A 9 7.18 44.67 -1.41
CA ALA A 9 7.71 45.63 -0.43
C ALA A 9 9.01 45.21 0.31
N GLY A 10 9.89 46.14 0.71
CA GLY A 10 9.92 47.58 0.39
C GLY A 10 11.00 48.38 1.16
N SER A 11 11.33 49.58 0.66
CA SER A 11 12.17 50.63 1.30
C SER A 11 11.91 51.94 0.50
N ALA A 12 11.50 53.08 1.08
CA ALA A 12 12.30 54.13 1.77
C ALA A 12 13.51 54.63 0.94
N CYS A 13 13.80 55.94 0.78
CA CYS A 13 13.11 57.19 1.15
C CYS A 13 13.67 58.35 0.25
N SER A 14 13.30 59.64 0.24
CA SER A 14 12.37 60.50 1.03
C SER A 14 11.91 61.72 0.16
N ARG A 15 11.61 62.88 0.77
CA ARG A 15 11.52 64.24 0.14
C ARG A 15 12.19 65.31 1.03
N LEU A 16 12.61 66.41 0.42
CA LEU A 16 12.79 67.83 0.87
C LEU A 16 13.89 68.45 -0.05
N ILE A 17 14.05 69.74 -0.39
CA ILE A 17 13.28 71.01 -0.42
C ILE A 17 14.32 72.14 -0.19
N ASP A 18 14.25 73.16 -1.05
CA ASP A 18 14.69 74.57 -0.93
C ASP A 18 16.15 75.09 -1.01
N VAL A 19 16.23 76.16 -1.82
CA VAL A 19 16.92 77.46 -1.64
C VAL A 19 18.45 77.53 -1.61
N THR A 20 19.01 78.30 -2.55
CA THR A 20 19.92 79.42 -2.20
C THR A 20 19.93 80.50 -3.29
N SER A 21 20.05 81.77 -2.86
CA SER A 21 20.30 82.93 -3.73
C SER A 21 21.81 83.11 -3.95
N ASN A 22 22.23 83.63 -5.12
CA ASN A 22 23.02 84.87 -5.23
C ASN A 22 23.55 85.15 -6.66
N ALA A 23 23.71 86.45 -6.95
CA ALA A 23 24.57 87.01 -7.99
C ALA A 23 25.79 87.69 -7.29
N PRO A 24 26.72 88.46 -7.94
CA PRO A 24 26.81 88.87 -9.35
C PRO A 24 28.25 88.92 -9.96
N LEU A 25 28.37 89.57 -11.14
CA LEU A 25 29.55 90.28 -11.73
C LEU A 25 30.63 89.55 -12.58
N LEU A 26 30.79 90.09 -13.82
CA LEU A 26 32.06 90.39 -14.58
C LEU A 26 32.98 89.22 -15.05
N ARG A 27 33.59 89.20 -16.25
CA ARG A 27 34.17 90.25 -17.14
C ARG A 27 34.17 89.85 -18.66
N PRO A 28 34.55 90.75 -19.62
CA PRO A 28 34.63 90.52 -21.09
C PRO A 28 36.10 90.29 -21.57
N PRO A 29 36.53 90.37 -22.88
CA PRO A 29 36.36 91.43 -23.93
C PRO A 29 35.69 90.86 -25.23
N ALA A 30 35.80 91.33 -26.50
CA ALA A 30 36.49 92.41 -27.25
C ALA A 30 35.64 92.78 -28.52
N ILE A 31 35.50 94.04 -28.99
CA ILE A 31 36.36 94.94 -29.82
C ILE A 31 36.53 94.57 -31.32
N VAL A 32 35.92 95.39 -32.22
CA VAL A 32 36.46 95.99 -33.48
C VAL A 32 35.80 97.39 -33.65
N SER A 33 36.41 98.34 -34.39
CA SER A 33 36.02 99.79 -34.41
C SER A 33 36.01 100.43 -35.82
N THR A 34 35.31 101.58 -36.00
CA THR A 34 35.50 102.74 -36.96
C THR A 34 34.16 103.50 -37.13
N SER A 35 34.03 104.82 -37.41
CA SER A 35 34.93 106.01 -37.44
C SER A 35 34.11 107.33 -37.61
N SER A 36 34.67 108.51 -37.26
CA SER A 36 34.47 109.95 -37.70
C SER A 36 33.24 110.45 -38.52
N GLU A 37 32.89 111.75 -38.64
CA GLU A 37 33.62 113.04 -38.42
C GLU A 37 32.70 114.27 -38.10
N ALA A 38 33.20 115.51 -38.28
CA ALA A 38 32.65 116.83 -37.86
C ALA A 38 31.84 117.59 -38.98
N GLU A 39 31.43 118.88 -38.93
CA GLU A 39 31.83 120.05 -38.11
C GLU A 39 30.70 121.12 -37.89
N GLN A 40 31.13 122.25 -37.30
CA GLN A 40 30.58 123.59 -36.96
C GLN A 40 29.77 124.35 -38.07
N ARG A 41 29.22 125.58 -37.90
CA ARG A 41 29.75 126.79 -37.22
C ARG A 41 28.70 127.91 -37.01
N THR A 42 28.99 128.88 -36.13
CA THR A 42 28.17 130.08 -35.80
C THR A 42 28.74 131.39 -36.39
N HIS A 43 27.94 132.48 -36.45
CA HIS A 43 28.20 133.84 -35.89
C HIS A 43 27.23 134.94 -36.44
N ASN A 44 27.11 136.08 -35.73
CA ASN A 44 26.32 137.28 -36.10
C ASN A 44 27.22 138.40 -36.68
N TYR A 45 26.65 139.43 -37.34
CA TYR A 45 26.72 140.86 -36.91
C TYR A 45 25.93 141.86 -37.82
N LEU A 46 26.01 143.15 -37.48
CA LEU A 46 25.12 144.30 -37.76
C LEU A 46 25.06 144.92 -39.18
N LEU A 47 23.84 145.34 -39.56
CA LEU A 47 23.38 146.74 -39.84
C LEU A 47 24.16 147.69 -40.79
N LEU A 48 23.50 148.17 -41.86
CA LEU A 48 23.31 149.62 -42.12
C LEU A 48 22.04 149.89 -42.96
N ASP A 49 21.60 151.15 -43.02
CA ASP A 49 20.22 151.55 -43.39
C ASP A 49 20.19 152.64 -44.48
N VAL A 50 19.27 152.52 -45.44
CA VAL A 50 18.90 153.55 -46.45
C VAL A 50 17.41 153.38 -46.77
N PRO A 51 16.55 154.41 -46.57
CA PRO A 51 15.10 154.23 -46.62
C PRO A 51 14.49 154.45 -48.01
N ASP A 52 13.78 153.44 -48.53
CA ASP A 52 12.54 153.62 -49.36
C ASP A 52 11.78 152.31 -49.69
N THR A 53 12.16 151.16 -49.10
CA THR A 53 11.60 149.82 -49.44
C THR A 53 10.63 149.24 -48.39
N ARG A 54 10.15 150.07 -47.44
CA ARG A 54 9.61 149.60 -46.15
C ARG A 54 8.31 148.78 -46.23
N GLU A 55 7.39 149.08 -47.15
CA GLU A 55 6.06 148.43 -47.16
C GLU A 55 6.09 147.02 -47.74
N GLN A 56 6.85 146.76 -48.82
CA GLN A 56 6.97 145.41 -49.40
C GLN A 56 7.55 144.40 -48.41
N LEU A 57 8.55 144.82 -47.62
CA LEU A 57 9.19 143.97 -46.61
C LEU A 57 8.23 143.49 -45.52
N VAL A 58 7.25 144.31 -45.12
CA VAL A 58 6.25 143.92 -44.11
C VAL A 58 5.30 142.83 -44.64
N HIS A 59 4.85 142.94 -45.89
CA HIS A 59 3.97 141.93 -46.49
C HIS A 59 4.65 140.56 -46.61
N TYR A 60 5.89 140.51 -47.11
CA TYR A 60 6.64 139.26 -47.21
C TYR A 60 6.97 138.66 -45.83
N ARG A 61 7.26 139.50 -44.83
CA ARG A 61 7.49 139.06 -43.45
C ARG A 61 6.26 138.38 -42.85
N ASN A 62 5.09 139.01 -42.94
CA ASN A 62 3.86 138.46 -42.35
C ASN A 62 3.46 137.14 -43.04
N ALA A 63 3.64 137.04 -44.36
CA ALA A 63 3.43 135.79 -45.10
C ALA A 63 4.40 134.68 -44.65
N ALA A 64 5.68 135.00 -44.46
CA ALA A 64 6.69 134.05 -43.99
C ALA A 64 6.47 133.61 -42.53
N GLU A 65 6.07 134.52 -41.64
CA GLU A 65 5.75 134.20 -40.24
C GLU A 65 4.45 133.37 -40.14
N THR A 66 3.47 133.60 -41.01
CA THR A 66 2.27 132.76 -41.15
C THR A 66 2.62 131.35 -41.64
N ALA A 67 3.31 131.23 -42.78
CA ALA A 67 3.71 129.94 -43.35
C ALA A 67 4.64 129.13 -42.41
N ARG A 68 5.50 129.80 -41.64
CA ARG A 68 6.31 129.18 -40.57
C ARG A 68 5.46 128.67 -39.41
N SER A 69 4.39 129.38 -39.05
CA SER A 69 3.46 128.96 -38.00
C SER A 69 2.60 127.78 -38.45
N GLU A 70 2.15 127.78 -39.71
CA GLU A 70 1.47 126.65 -40.35
C GLU A 70 2.39 125.43 -40.46
N LEU A 71 3.65 125.62 -40.86
CA LEU A 71 4.66 124.55 -40.89
C LEU A 71 4.90 123.96 -39.49
N ALA A 72 5.01 124.78 -38.45
CA ALA A 72 5.13 124.31 -37.08
C ALA A 72 3.88 123.53 -36.61
N ALA A 73 2.68 124.01 -36.95
CA ALA A 73 1.43 123.32 -36.64
C ALA A 73 1.29 121.99 -37.42
N LEU A 74 1.82 121.91 -38.64
CA LEU A 74 1.88 120.68 -39.44
C LEU A 74 2.93 119.71 -38.89
N LEU A 75 4.09 120.19 -38.43
CA LEU A 75 5.11 119.37 -37.77
C LEU A 75 4.57 118.76 -36.48
N VAL A 76 3.94 119.54 -35.59
CA VAL A 76 3.33 118.99 -34.37
C VAL A 76 2.22 117.99 -34.70
N LYS A 77 1.38 118.24 -35.73
CA LYS A 77 0.40 117.24 -36.20
C LYS A 77 1.04 115.96 -36.74
N TYR A 78 2.16 116.09 -37.45
CA TYR A 78 2.93 114.94 -37.96
C TYR A 78 3.55 114.15 -36.81
N GLU A 79 4.15 114.81 -35.82
CA GLU A 79 4.72 114.19 -34.62
C GLU A 79 3.65 113.50 -33.77
N CYS A 80 2.47 114.12 -33.58
CA CYS A 80 1.32 113.48 -32.93
C CYS A 80 0.85 112.24 -33.70
N ALA A 81 0.64 112.34 -35.02
CA ALA A 81 0.25 111.20 -35.84
C ALA A 81 1.33 110.08 -35.86
N GLN A 82 2.61 110.44 -35.81
CA GLN A 82 3.71 109.50 -35.70
C GLN A 82 3.74 108.80 -34.34
N ALA A 83 3.45 109.53 -33.25
CA ALA A 83 3.29 108.96 -31.91
C ALA A 83 2.08 108.03 -31.82
N GLU A 84 0.92 108.42 -32.38
CA GLU A 84 -0.27 107.56 -32.50
C GLU A 84 0.02 106.28 -33.30
N ILE A 85 0.76 106.39 -34.42
CA ILE A 85 1.21 105.23 -35.21
C ILE A 85 2.14 104.32 -34.40
N LEU A 86 3.01 104.87 -33.55
CA LEU A 86 3.89 104.08 -32.67
C LEU A 86 3.09 103.41 -31.54
N GLU A 87 2.13 104.11 -30.94
CA GLU A 87 1.24 103.55 -29.91
C GLU A 87 0.35 102.44 -30.49
N LEU A 88 -0.22 102.64 -31.69
CA LEU A 88 -1.00 101.62 -32.40
C LEU A 88 -0.12 100.41 -32.78
N LYS A 89 1.12 100.61 -33.23
CA LYS A 89 2.08 99.52 -33.46
C LYS A 89 2.41 98.75 -32.16
N SER A 90 2.56 99.46 -31.04
CA SER A 90 2.78 98.84 -29.72
C SER A 90 1.56 98.03 -29.27
N LYS A 91 0.35 98.57 -29.43
CA LYS A 91 -0.92 97.86 -29.16
C LYS A 91 -1.06 96.61 -30.03
N ILE A 92 -0.82 96.71 -31.35
CA ILE A 92 -0.85 95.56 -32.28
C ILE A 92 0.19 94.50 -31.86
N ALA A 93 1.42 94.91 -31.49
CA ALA A 93 2.44 93.97 -31.01
C ALA A 93 2.00 93.25 -29.71
N SER A 94 1.41 93.98 -28.75
CA SER A 94 0.87 93.37 -27.51
C SER A 94 -0.30 92.42 -27.78
N GLN A 95 -1.16 92.75 -28.75
CA GLN A 95 -2.25 91.89 -29.18
C GLN A 95 -1.74 90.63 -29.87
N GLU A 96 -0.75 90.72 -30.77
CA GLU A 96 -0.14 89.54 -31.40
C GLU A 96 0.55 88.63 -30.38
N VAL A 97 1.19 89.17 -29.33
CA VAL A 97 1.69 88.36 -28.20
C VAL A 97 0.55 87.63 -27.49
N SER A 98 -0.53 88.32 -27.10
CA SER A 98 -1.68 87.67 -26.46
C SER A 98 -2.36 86.61 -27.34
N ILE A 99 -2.36 86.81 -28.66
CA ILE A 99 -2.84 85.86 -29.65
C ILE A 99 -1.90 84.64 -29.73
N GLN A 100 -0.59 84.81 -29.58
CA GLN A 100 0.37 83.70 -29.53
C GLN A 100 0.27 82.92 -28.22
N GLU A 101 0.04 83.58 -27.09
CA GLU A 101 -0.25 82.95 -25.80
C GLU A 101 -1.53 82.11 -25.87
N LEU A 102 -2.63 82.66 -26.39
CA LEU A 102 -3.88 81.92 -26.60
C LEU A 102 -3.74 80.76 -27.61
N LYS A 103 -2.94 80.93 -28.68
CA LYS A 103 -2.60 79.82 -29.61
C LYS A 103 -1.85 78.70 -28.88
N ALA A 104 -0.93 79.03 -27.98
CA ALA A 104 -0.19 78.05 -27.19
C ALA A 104 -1.08 77.34 -26.16
N GLU A 105 -1.97 78.07 -25.48
CA GLU A 105 -2.95 77.50 -24.53
C GLU A 105 -3.92 76.54 -25.25
N VAL A 106 -4.46 76.92 -26.41
CA VAL A 106 -5.28 76.05 -27.28
C VAL A 106 -4.49 74.83 -27.77
N GLY A 107 -3.18 74.97 -27.99
CA GLY A 107 -2.28 73.84 -28.25
C GLY A 107 -2.21 72.87 -27.06
N GLY A 108 -2.02 73.40 -25.85
CA GLY A 108 -2.01 72.63 -24.61
C GLY A 108 -3.33 71.91 -24.32
N TYR A 109 -4.48 72.56 -24.55
CA TYR A 109 -5.79 71.91 -24.42
C TYR A 109 -5.95 70.75 -25.40
N LYS A 110 -5.54 70.90 -26.67
CA LYS A 110 -5.59 69.82 -27.67
C LYS A 110 -4.65 68.66 -27.33
N GLU A 111 -3.45 68.94 -26.81
CA GLU A 111 -2.56 67.87 -26.38
C GLU A 111 -3.11 67.13 -25.15
N ASN A 112 -3.70 67.86 -24.19
CA ASN A 112 -4.35 67.27 -23.03
C ASN A 112 -5.58 66.42 -23.43
N ASP A 113 -6.42 66.89 -24.35
CA ASP A 113 -7.57 66.14 -24.89
C ASP A 113 -7.12 64.86 -25.61
N ALA A 114 -6.06 64.92 -26.42
CA ALA A 114 -5.46 63.74 -27.06
C ALA A 114 -4.89 62.74 -26.04
N ARG A 115 -4.23 63.22 -24.97
CA ARG A 115 -3.73 62.39 -23.86
C ARG A 115 -4.89 61.73 -23.09
N GLN A 116 -5.96 62.47 -22.80
CA GLN A 116 -7.16 61.96 -22.12
C GLN A 116 -7.90 60.93 -22.99
N SER A 117 -8.06 61.20 -24.29
CA SER A 117 -8.64 60.27 -25.26
C SER A 117 -7.83 58.98 -25.36
N SER A 118 -6.49 59.05 -25.47
CA SER A 118 -5.63 57.88 -25.49
C SER A 118 -5.69 57.06 -24.19
N LEU A 119 -5.80 57.72 -23.04
CA LEU A 119 -6.00 57.04 -21.75
C LEU A 119 -7.36 56.33 -21.71
N LEU A 120 -8.42 57.01 -22.16
CA LEU A 120 -9.78 56.47 -22.21
C LEU A 120 -9.86 55.23 -23.11
N SER A 121 -9.27 55.26 -24.31
CA SER A 121 -9.16 54.07 -25.16
C SER A 121 -8.35 52.93 -24.52
N SER A 122 -7.27 53.24 -23.79
CA SER A 122 -6.52 52.22 -23.03
C SER A 122 -7.35 51.60 -21.91
N MET A 123 -8.20 52.39 -21.23
CA MET A 123 -9.11 51.87 -20.21
C MET A 123 -10.27 51.06 -20.80
N GLN A 124 -10.81 51.47 -21.95
CA GLN A 124 -11.80 50.67 -22.71
C GLN A 124 -11.23 49.33 -23.15
N HIS A 125 -10.00 49.28 -23.67
CA HIS A 125 -9.34 48.02 -24.03
C HIS A 125 -9.20 47.09 -22.82
N LYS A 126 -8.69 47.61 -21.69
CA LYS A 126 -8.56 46.86 -20.43
C LYS A 126 -9.91 46.37 -19.89
N PHE A 127 -10.97 47.15 -20.07
CA PHE A 127 -12.32 46.72 -19.70
C PHE A 127 -12.78 45.53 -20.55
N GLN A 128 -12.58 45.58 -21.87
CA GLN A 128 -12.89 44.47 -22.78
C GLN A 128 -12.01 43.23 -22.54
N GLU A 129 -10.76 43.39 -22.10
CA GLU A 129 -9.90 42.29 -21.66
C GLU A 129 -10.46 41.64 -20.39
N LEU A 130 -10.77 42.44 -19.36
CA LEU A 130 -11.36 41.95 -18.11
C LEU A 130 -12.75 41.31 -18.31
N GLU A 131 -13.55 41.79 -19.26
CA GLU A 131 -14.84 41.22 -19.64
C GLU A 131 -14.67 39.85 -20.32
N LYS A 132 -13.71 39.71 -21.25
CA LYS A 132 -13.35 38.42 -21.86
C LYS A 132 -12.82 37.44 -20.81
N ASP A 133 -11.90 37.88 -19.96
CA ASP A 133 -11.35 37.07 -18.87
C ASP A 133 -12.46 36.59 -17.94
N SER A 134 -13.36 37.48 -17.51
CA SER A 134 -14.56 37.15 -16.72
C SER A 134 -15.44 36.09 -17.42
N GLY A 135 -15.65 36.22 -18.73
CA GLY A 135 -16.35 35.21 -19.54
C GLY A 135 -15.66 33.84 -19.53
N THR A 136 -14.33 33.79 -19.71
CA THR A 136 -13.58 32.51 -19.64
C THR A 136 -13.60 31.91 -18.24
N ILE A 137 -13.55 32.74 -17.18
CA ILE A 137 -13.66 32.31 -15.78
C ILE A 137 -15.05 31.73 -15.51
N ALA A 138 -16.12 32.35 -16.03
CA ALA A 138 -17.48 31.83 -15.90
C ALA A 138 -17.66 30.48 -16.58
N ILE A 139 -17.14 30.31 -17.80
CA ILE A 139 -17.16 29.02 -18.53
C ILE A 139 -16.33 27.96 -17.78
N SER A 140 -15.14 28.31 -17.30
CA SER A 140 -14.26 27.42 -16.54
C SER A 140 -14.91 26.98 -15.22
N LYS A 141 -15.54 27.92 -14.50
CA LYS A 141 -16.32 27.65 -13.28
C LYS A 141 -17.46 26.68 -13.57
N HIS A 142 -18.29 26.95 -14.59
CA HIS A 142 -19.40 26.06 -14.95
C HIS A 142 -18.92 24.64 -15.32
N GLN A 143 -17.81 24.53 -16.06
CA GLN A 143 -17.21 23.22 -16.37
C GLN A 143 -16.68 22.50 -15.12
N ALA A 144 -16.18 23.23 -14.12
CA ALA A 144 -15.77 22.67 -12.84
C ALA A 144 -16.97 22.23 -11.98
N GLU A 145 -18.07 23.00 -11.98
CA GLU A 145 -19.33 22.65 -11.31
C GLU A 145 -19.95 21.38 -11.89
N LEU A 146 -20.01 21.24 -13.23
CA LEU A 146 -20.47 20.01 -13.89
C LEU A 146 -19.60 18.79 -13.55
N LYS A 147 -18.27 18.96 -13.49
CA LYS A 147 -17.35 17.87 -13.06
C LYS A 147 -17.56 17.50 -11.59
N ALA A 148 -17.78 18.48 -10.71
CA ALA A 148 -18.09 18.24 -9.30
C ALA A 148 -19.43 17.51 -9.14
N GLN A 149 -20.46 17.88 -9.92
CA GLN A 149 -21.76 17.20 -9.91
C GLN A 149 -21.66 15.75 -10.38
N ALA A 150 -20.89 15.46 -11.44
CA ALA A 150 -20.65 14.09 -11.90
C ALA A 150 -19.94 13.24 -10.83
N ILE A 151 -18.90 13.79 -10.18
CA ILE A 151 -18.19 13.11 -9.08
C ILE A 151 -19.12 12.89 -7.87
N LEU A 152 -20.03 13.83 -7.57
CA LEU A 152 -21.03 13.66 -6.51
C LEU A 152 -22.03 12.55 -6.83
N GLN A 153 -22.47 12.41 -8.09
CA GLN A 153 -23.32 11.30 -8.51
C GLN A 153 -22.59 9.96 -8.40
N GLU A 154 -21.36 9.85 -8.90
CA GLU A 154 -20.54 8.64 -8.76
C GLU A 154 -20.35 8.24 -7.29
N ASN A 155 -20.16 9.22 -6.40
CA ASN A 155 -20.08 9.00 -4.96
C ASN A 155 -21.41 8.55 -4.31
N LEU A 156 -22.57 8.83 -4.91
CA LEU A 156 -23.86 8.30 -4.47
C LEU A 156 -24.02 6.84 -4.93
N GLU A 157 -23.76 6.56 -6.21
CA GLU A 157 -23.83 5.20 -6.75
C GLU A 157 -22.84 4.25 -6.05
N LEU A 158 -21.64 4.72 -5.68
CA LEU A 158 -20.68 3.95 -4.88
C LEU A 158 -21.18 3.73 -3.44
N LYS A 159 -21.86 4.69 -2.82
CA LYS A 159 -22.48 4.49 -1.50
C LYS A 159 -23.59 3.46 -1.55
N GLU A 160 -24.43 3.48 -2.57
CA GLU A 160 -25.51 2.48 -2.74
C GLU A 160 -24.92 1.07 -2.90
N LYS A 161 -23.90 0.91 -3.75
CA LYS A 161 -23.16 -0.36 -3.92
C LYS A 161 -22.53 -0.83 -2.60
N ILE A 162 -21.99 0.07 -1.77
CA ILE A 162 -21.48 -0.26 -0.42
C ILE A 162 -22.63 -0.75 0.50
N HIS A 163 -23.77 -0.06 0.55
CA HIS A 163 -24.91 -0.48 1.37
C HIS A 163 -25.47 -1.84 0.93
N GLU A 164 -25.48 -2.12 -0.38
CA GLU A 164 -25.86 -3.43 -0.91
C GLU A 164 -24.88 -4.52 -0.47
N GLN A 165 -23.57 -4.30 -0.66
CA GLN A 165 -22.51 -5.23 -0.25
C GLN A 165 -22.53 -5.50 1.27
N GLU A 166 -22.69 -4.47 2.10
CA GLU A 166 -22.92 -4.66 3.54
C GLU A 166 -24.19 -5.47 3.81
N GLY A 167 -25.27 -5.26 3.04
CA GLY A 167 -26.50 -6.04 3.12
C GLY A 167 -26.30 -7.51 2.77
N GLN A 168 -25.45 -7.82 1.79
CA GLN A 168 -25.04 -9.18 1.46
C GLN A 168 -24.17 -9.78 2.58
N ILE A 169 -23.18 -9.04 3.09
CA ILE A 169 -22.32 -9.46 4.21
C ILE A 169 -23.16 -9.78 5.46
N ARG A 170 -24.13 -8.93 5.82
CA ARG A 170 -25.08 -9.18 6.92
C ARG A 170 -25.87 -10.48 6.70
N LYS A 171 -26.36 -10.74 5.47
CA LYS A 171 -27.05 -12.01 5.15
C LYS A 171 -26.14 -13.25 5.31
N TYR A 172 -24.86 -13.17 4.95
CA TYR A 172 -23.91 -14.28 5.14
C TYR A 172 -23.53 -14.46 6.62
N LEU A 173 -23.38 -13.37 7.38
CA LEU A 173 -23.10 -13.40 8.81
C LEU A 173 -24.23 -14.09 9.58
N ASN A 174 -25.48 -13.66 9.37
CA ASN A 174 -26.66 -14.26 10.00
C ASN A 174 -26.75 -15.77 9.71
N LYS A 175 -26.57 -16.19 8.44
CA LYS A 175 -26.56 -17.63 8.08
C LYS A 175 -25.45 -18.42 8.76
N SER A 176 -24.28 -17.81 8.97
CA SER A 176 -23.18 -18.44 9.73
C SER A 176 -23.52 -18.57 11.21
N GLU A 177 -24.18 -17.57 11.79
CA GLU A 177 -24.61 -17.55 13.18
C GLU A 177 -25.78 -18.53 13.45
N GLU A 178 -26.76 -18.59 12.56
CA GLU A 178 -27.82 -19.62 12.53
C GLU A 178 -27.22 -21.03 12.47
N SER A 179 -26.25 -21.25 11.57
CA SER A 179 -25.56 -22.54 11.43
C SER A 179 -24.77 -22.93 12.69
N LYS A 180 -24.08 -21.97 13.33
CA LYS A 180 -23.39 -22.18 14.60
C LYS A 180 -24.36 -22.48 15.73
N SER A 181 -25.46 -21.71 15.85
CA SER A 181 -26.49 -21.95 16.86
C SER A 181 -27.15 -23.32 16.70
N HIS A 182 -27.34 -23.79 15.46
CA HIS A 182 -27.82 -25.13 15.18
C HIS A 182 -26.80 -26.20 15.59
N ALA A 183 -25.52 -26.03 15.22
CA ALA A 183 -24.45 -26.94 15.61
C ALA A 183 -24.29 -27.03 17.15
N SER A 184 -24.29 -25.88 17.84
CA SER A 184 -24.23 -25.84 19.32
C SER A 184 -25.46 -26.50 19.97
N LYS A 185 -26.65 -26.36 19.37
CA LYS A 185 -27.86 -27.07 19.84
C LYS A 185 -27.71 -28.58 19.70
N VAL A 186 -27.23 -29.07 18.55
CA VAL A 186 -27.00 -30.50 18.29
C VAL A 186 -25.92 -31.07 19.21
N ILE A 187 -24.81 -30.35 19.42
CA ILE A 187 -23.73 -30.77 20.35
C ILE A 187 -24.26 -30.87 21.78
N ARG A 188 -25.06 -29.90 22.24
CA ARG A 188 -25.74 -29.95 23.55
C ARG A 188 -26.66 -31.17 23.65
N GLU A 189 -27.49 -31.44 22.64
CA GLU A 189 -28.41 -32.59 22.63
C GLU A 189 -27.67 -33.94 22.62
N GLN A 190 -26.57 -34.04 21.88
CA GLN A 190 -25.69 -35.21 21.91
C GLN A 190 -25.01 -35.38 23.28
N THR A 191 -24.58 -34.28 23.91
CA THR A 191 -23.94 -34.31 25.25
C THR A 191 -24.94 -34.69 26.34
N GLU A 192 -26.17 -34.20 26.27
CA GLU A 192 -27.27 -34.56 27.19
C GLU A 192 -27.68 -36.03 27.02
N PHE A 193 -27.82 -36.51 25.79
CA PHE A 193 -28.08 -37.93 25.51
C PHE A 193 -26.94 -38.83 26.01
N PHE A 194 -25.69 -38.41 25.78
CA PHE A 194 -24.51 -39.13 26.27
C PHE A 194 -24.46 -39.21 27.80
N ALA A 195 -24.72 -38.09 28.50
CA ALA A 195 -24.78 -38.04 29.96
C ALA A 195 -25.93 -38.91 30.51
N GLN A 196 -27.08 -38.94 29.84
CA GLN A 196 -28.20 -39.84 30.19
C GLN A 196 -27.81 -41.32 30.06
N LEU A 197 -27.13 -41.71 28.97
CA LEU A 197 -26.62 -43.08 28.80
C LEU A 197 -25.60 -43.46 29.89
N CYS A 198 -24.66 -42.57 30.21
CA CYS A 198 -23.66 -42.82 31.25
C CYS A 198 -24.31 -42.96 32.64
N HIS A 199 -25.31 -42.12 32.95
CA HIS A 199 -26.08 -42.23 34.18
C HIS A 199 -26.88 -43.56 34.26
N LEU A 200 -27.58 -43.94 33.19
CA LEU A 200 -28.31 -45.21 33.11
C LEU A 200 -27.39 -46.42 33.30
N LEU A 201 -26.17 -46.36 32.76
CA LEU A 201 -25.15 -47.41 32.85
C LEU A 201 -24.22 -47.28 34.07
N LYS A 202 -24.48 -46.30 34.95
CA LYS A 202 -23.74 -46.02 36.20
C LYS A 202 -22.23 -45.80 36.00
N LEU A 203 -21.85 -45.18 34.89
CA LEU A 203 -20.48 -44.78 34.59
C LEU A 203 -20.23 -43.37 35.15
N ASP A 204 -19.42 -43.25 36.22
CA ASP A 204 -19.04 -41.96 36.82
C ASP A 204 -17.93 -41.28 35.99
N ILE A 205 -18.30 -40.83 34.78
CA ILE A 205 -17.37 -40.27 33.80
C ILE A 205 -17.04 -38.81 34.13
N ARG A 206 -16.18 -38.61 35.13
CA ARG A 206 -15.75 -37.28 35.59
C ARG A 206 -14.61 -36.70 34.73
N GLY A 207 -14.89 -36.48 33.44
CA GLY A 207 -14.19 -35.45 32.64
C GLY A 207 -13.00 -35.85 31.74
N ASN A 208 -12.77 -37.13 31.45
CA ASN A 208 -11.74 -37.57 30.48
C ASN A 208 -12.29 -37.72 29.06
N GLU A 209 -11.44 -37.49 28.03
CA GLU A 209 -11.81 -37.66 26.61
C GLU A 209 -12.06 -39.13 26.21
N GLU A 210 -11.52 -40.09 26.96
CA GLU A 210 -11.74 -41.55 26.83
C GLU A 210 -13.19 -42.00 27.12
N SER A 211 -13.99 -41.07 27.64
CA SER A 211 -15.41 -41.14 27.96
C SER A 211 -16.27 -42.01 27.00
N PRO A 212 -16.26 -41.81 25.66
CA PRO A 212 -17.15 -42.56 24.76
C PRO A 212 -16.73 -44.01 24.54
N GLU A 213 -15.43 -44.30 24.63
CA GLU A 213 -14.89 -45.65 24.42
C GLU A 213 -15.22 -46.55 25.61
N LEU A 214 -15.19 -46.00 26.83
CA LEU A 214 -15.64 -46.66 28.05
C LEU A 214 -17.16 -46.98 28.04
N LEU A 215 -17.97 -46.06 27.49
CA LEU A 215 -19.39 -46.30 27.27
C LEU A 215 -19.62 -47.46 26.27
N LEU A 216 -18.90 -47.43 25.14
CA LEU A 216 -19.01 -48.46 24.10
C LEU A 216 -18.46 -49.83 24.53
N SER A 217 -17.43 -49.89 25.38
CA SER A 217 -16.95 -51.16 25.94
C SER A 217 -17.97 -51.74 26.93
N LYS A 218 -18.54 -50.93 27.83
CA LYS A 218 -19.55 -51.41 28.78
C LYS A 218 -20.83 -51.90 28.09
N ILE A 219 -21.29 -51.22 27.05
CA ILE A 219 -22.42 -51.67 26.22
C ILE A 219 -22.07 -53.00 25.53
N ARG A 220 -20.89 -53.12 24.93
CA ARG A 220 -20.43 -54.36 24.26
C ARG A 220 -20.35 -55.54 25.23
N ASP A 221 -19.90 -55.32 26.46
CA ASP A 221 -19.81 -56.38 27.47
C ASP A 221 -21.19 -56.79 27.99
N MET A 222 -22.13 -55.84 28.16
CA MET A 222 -23.53 -56.16 28.44
C MET A 222 -24.22 -56.93 27.30
N CYS A 223 -23.86 -56.70 26.04
CA CYS A 223 -24.33 -57.53 24.93
C CYS A 223 -23.85 -58.98 25.07
N LYS A 224 -22.55 -59.21 25.32
CA LYS A 224 -22.00 -60.56 25.56
C LYS A 224 -22.70 -61.25 26.73
N GLU A 225 -22.85 -60.56 27.86
CA GLU A 225 -23.53 -61.05 29.06
C GLU A 225 -24.98 -61.46 28.76
N ASN A 226 -25.70 -60.63 27.99
CA ASN A 226 -27.06 -60.91 27.55
C ASN A 226 -27.13 -62.11 26.59
N ASP A 227 -26.14 -62.31 25.71
CA ASP A 227 -26.08 -63.49 24.83
C ASP A 227 -25.74 -64.77 25.61
N MET A 228 -24.80 -64.73 26.55
CA MET A 228 -24.53 -65.86 27.48
C MET A 228 -25.79 -66.24 28.27
N LEU A 229 -26.53 -65.26 28.80
CA LEU A 229 -27.79 -65.49 29.52
C LEU A 229 -28.90 -66.05 28.61
N LYS A 230 -28.90 -65.76 27.30
CA LYS A 230 -29.82 -66.43 26.35
C LYS A 230 -29.47 -67.91 26.18
N GLU A 231 -28.18 -68.25 26.13
CA GLU A 231 -27.72 -69.65 26.05
C GLU A 231 -28.04 -70.43 27.34
N GLU A 232 -27.84 -69.80 28.51
CA GLU A 232 -28.25 -70.38 29.80
C GLU A 232 -29.79 -70.56 29.88
N ILE A 233 -30.58 -69.58 29.45
CA ILE A 233 -32.05 -69.72 29.34
C ILE A 233 -32.45 -70.80 28.34
N ALA A 234 -31.72 -70.99 27.24
CA ALA A 234 -32.01 -72.04 26.26
C ALA A 234 -31.76 -73.44 26.84
N THR A 235 -30.62 -73.66 27.48
CA THR A 235 -30.28 -74.93 28.14
C THR A 235 -31.19 -75.24 29.33
N LEU A 236 -31.57 -74.24 30.14
CA LEU A 236 -32.57 -74.41 31.20
C LEU A 236 -33.96 -74.75 30.64
N ARG A 237 -34.37 -74.18 29.50
CA ARG A 237 -35.63 -74.55 28.82
C ARG A 237 -35.59 -75.98 28.31
N GLU A 238 -34.49 -76.41 27.68
CA GLU A 238 -34.32 -77.78 27.23
C GLU A 238 -34.41 -78.75 28.42
N ALA A 239 -33.70 -78.47 29.52
CA ALA A 239 -33.79 -79.22 30.76
C ALA A 239 -35.23 -79.29 31.31
N VAL A 240 -35.99 -78.19 31.30
CA VAL A 240 -37.41 -78.21 31.70
C VAL A 240 -38.24 -79.10 30.78
N THR A 241 -38.07 -79.02 29.45
CA THR A 241 -38.83 -79.90 28.53
C THR A 241 -38.50 -81.38 28.71
N ILE A 242 -37.26 -81.73 29.06
CA ILE A 242 -36.88 -83.10 29.41
C ILE A 242 -37.61 -83.54 30.70
N HIS A 243 -37.60 -82.73 31.75
CA HIS A 243 -38.33 -83.04 32.99
C HIS A 243 -39.85 -83.11 32.78
N GLU A 244 -40.43 -82.30 31.88
CA GLU A 244 -41.85 -82.39 31.51
C GLU A 244 -42.18 -83.71 30.79
N MET A 245 -41.30 -84.17 29.89
CA MET A 245 -41.42 -85.48 29.22
C MET A 245 -41.27 -86.64 30.22
N GLU A 246 -40.33 -86.55 31.15
CA GLU A 246 -40.17 -87.53 32.24
C GLU A 246 -41.38 -87.56 33.17
N LEU A 247 -41.88 -86.40 33.62
CA LEU A 247 -43.09 -86.29 34.44
C LEU A 247 -44.33 -86.86 33.72
N LYS A 248 -44.43 -86.70 32.40
CA LYS A 248 -45.47 -87.32 31.59
C LYS A 248 -45.32 -88.85 31.56
N ALA A 249 -44.13 -89.38 31.29
CA ALA A 249 -43.87 -90.83 31.29
C ALA A 249 -44.09 -91.46 32.68
N ASN A 250 -43.73 -90.74 33.75
CA ASN A 250 -44.00 -91.12 35.13
C ASN A 250 -45.50 -91.11 35.44
N ARG A 251 -46.25 -90.11 34.99
CA ARG A 251 -47.72 -90.06 35.11
C ARG A 251 -48.40 -91.20 34.36
N GLU A 252 -47.96 -91.52 33.15
CA GLU A 252 -48.46 -92.66 32.37
C GLU A 252 -48.15 -94.00 33.06
N THR A 253 -46.98 -94.12 33.69
CA THR A 253 -46.58 -95.27 34.51
C THR A 253 -47.44 -95.41 35.77
N ILE A 254 -47.70 -94.31 36.48
CA ILE A 254 -48.61 -94.28 37.63
C ILE A 254 -50.04 -94.65 37.20
N MET A 255 -50.53 -94.16 36.05
CA MET A 255 -51.87 -94.54 35.58
C MET A 255 -51.97 -96.02 35.16
N ARG A 256 -50.90 -96.65 34.66
CA ARG A 256 -50.84 -98.12 34.49
C ARG A 256 -50.92 -98.84 35.83
N LEU A 257 -50.05 -98.49 36.78
CA LEU A 257 -50.03 -99.10 38.12
C LEU A 257 -51.37 -98.93 38.86
N VAL A 258 -51.99 -97.75 38.80
CA VAL A 258 -53.34 -97.50 39.35
C VAL A 258 -54.40 -98.32 38.63
N SER A 259 -54.26 -98.55 37.32
CA SER A 259 -55.18 -99.43 36.55
C SER A 259 -54.99 -100.92 36.87
N GLU A 260 -53.78 -101.33 37.23
CA GLU A 260 -53.45 -102.67 37.71
C GLU A 260 -53.97 -102.89 39.14
N VAL A 261 -53.67 -101.98 40.07
CA VAL A 261 -54.23 -101.97 41.44
C VAL A 261 -55.76 -101.95 41.44
N ASN A 262 -56.41 -101.20 40.53
CA ASN A 262 -57.88 -101.23 40.41
C ASN A 262 -58.45 -102.53 39.83
N LYS A 263 -57.65 -103.36 39.14
CA LYS A 263 -58.05 -104.73 38.75
C LYS A 263 -57.92 -105.66 39.94
N GLU A 264 -56.77 -105.64 40.61
CA GLU A 264 -56.52 -106.45 41.80
C GLU A 264 -57.52 -106.14 42.93
N GLN A 265 -57.85 -104.86 43.16
CA GLN A 265 -58.87 -104.46 44.13
C GLN A 265 -60.26 -104.99 43.77
N LYS A 266 -60.61 -105.13 42.48
CA LYS A 266 -61.88 -105.74 42.04
C LYS A 266 -61.87 -107.26 42.20
N ILE A 267 -60.73 -107.92 41.93
CA ILE A 267 -60.55 -109.35 42.16
C ILE A 267 -60.63 -109.67 43.66
N ALA A 268 -59.95 -108.88 44.50
CA ALA A 268 -59.99 -108.98 45.95
C ALA A 268 -61.40 -108.70 46.51
N ALA A 269 -62.12 -107.69 46.00
CA ALA A 269 -63.49 -107.42 46.40
C ALA A 269 -64.47 -108.53 46.00
N ALA A 270 -64.32 -109.12 44.80
CA ALA A 270 -65.10 -110.28 44.39
C ALA A 270 -64.81 -111.51 45.29
N CYS A 271 -63.53 -111.77 45.59
CA CYS A 271 -63.11 -112.80 46.52
C CYS A 271 -63.68 -112.58 47.93
N SER A 272 -63.67 -111.35 48.45
CA SER A 272 -64.30 -110.99 49.73
C SER A 272 -65.80 -111.26 49.70
N GLN A 273 -66.50 -110.89 48.62
CA GLN A 273 -67.93 -111.14 48.47
C GLN A 273 -68.26 -112.64 48.37
N ASP A 274 -67.38 -113.44 47.76
CA ASP A 274 -67.54 -114.90 47.72
C ASP A 274 -67.23 -115.55 49.07
N ILE A 275 -66.29 -115.02 49.85
CA ILE A 275 -66.06 -115.39 51.26
C ILE A 275 -67.28 -115.02 52.13
N GLU A 276 -67.88 -113.85 51.93
CA GLU A 276 -69.12 -113.43 52.61
C GLU A 276 -70.28 -114.38 52.29
N LYS A 277 -70.51 -114.71 51.00
CA LYS A 277 -71.52 -115.72 50.60
C LYS A 277 -71.28 -117.08 51.25
N LEU A 278 -70.04 -117.56 51.25
CA LEU A 278 -69.68 -118.83 51.89
C LEU A 278 -69.84 -118.78 53.42
N SER A 279 -69.65 -117.62 54.03
CA SER A 279 -69.92 -117.41 55.47
C SER A 279 -71.41 -117.38 55.76
N ASP A 280 -72.23 -116.77 54.91
CA ASP A 280 -73.69 -116.76 55.05
C ASP A 280 -74.28 -118.16 54.79
N ASP A 281 -73.80 -118.89 53.77
CA ASP A 281 -74.15 -120.29 53.55
C ASP A 281 -73.74 -121.17 54.73
N LEU A 282 -72.55 -120.95 55.32
CA LEU A 282 -72.11 -121.65 56.53
C LEU A 282 -72.99 -121.31 57.74
N ASN A 283 -73.41 -120.06 57.90
CA ASN A 283 -74.34 -119.62 58.95
C ASN A 283 -75.72 -120.26 58.75
N ASN A 284 -76.24 -120.28 57.52
CA ASN A 284 -77.51 -120.91 57.15
C ASN A 284 -77.50 -122.43 57.40
N VAL A 285 -76.43 -123.12 57.00
CA VAL A 285 -76.22 -124.56 57.28
C VAL A 285 -76.06 -124.82 58.77
N THR A 286 -75.40 -123.91 59.51
CA THR A 286 -75.27 -124.02 60.97
C THR A 286 -76.60 -123.82 61.69
N GLY A 287 -77.43 -122.87 61.25
CA GLY A 287 -78.80 -122.68 61.74
C GLY A 287 -79.70 -123.88 61.42
N ALA A 288 -79.63 -124.40 60.20
CA ALA A 288 -80.35 -125.63 59.82
C ALA A 288 -79.91 -126.83 60.67
N LYS A 289 -78.61 -126.96 60.96
CA LYS A 289 -78.06 -127.96 61.89
C LYS A 289 -78.60 -127.76 63.32
N GLN A 290 -78.63 -126.53 63.83
CA GLN A 290 -79.17 -126.23 65.17
C GLN A 290 -80.66 -126.57 65.28
N ASN A 291 -81.45 -126.25 64.25
CA ASN A 291 -82.86 -126.62 64.17
C ASN A 291 -83.05 -128.15 64.19
N LEU A 292 -82.23 -128.89 63.45
CA LEU A 292 -82.23 -130.37 63.47
C LEU A 292 -81.76 -130.93 64.82
N GLU A 293 -80.78 -130.30 65.49
CA GLU A 293 -80.37 -130.67 66.85
C GLU A 293 -81.46 -130.38 67.90
N GLU A 294 -82.29 -129.37 67.68
CA GLU A 294 -83.47 -129.08 68.49
C GLU A 294 -84.65 -130.03 68.19
N GLU A 295 -84.87 -130.40 66.92
CA GLU A 295 -85.84 -131.45 66.56
C GLU A 295 -85.42 -132.81 67.13
N ILE A 296 -84.13 -133.15 67.09
CA ILE A 296 -83.57 -134.34 67.74
C ILE A 296 -83.79 -134.29 69.26
N ARG A 297 -83.57 -133.15 69.94
CA ARG A 297 -83.93 -132.99 71.36
C ARG A 297 -85.41 -133.23 71.61
N ASN A 298 -86.29 -132.58 70.86
CA ASN A 298 -87.75 -132.76 71.00
C ASN A 298 -88.18 -134.22 70.75
N LEU A 299 -87.51 -134.94 69.85
CA LEU A 299 -87.73 -136.38 69.63
C LEU A 299 -87.17 -137.25 70.77
N GLN A 300 -86.04 -136.87 71.37
CA GLN A 300 -85.48 -137.52 72.56
C GLN A 300 -86.37 -137.29 73.80
N ASP A 301 -86.87 -136.08 74.02
CA ASP A 301 -87.78 -135.75 75.12
C ASP A 301 -89.13 -136.49 74.96
N ARG A 302 -89.65 -136.59 73.72
CA ARG A 302 -90.83 -137.43 73.42
C ARG A 302 -90.56 -138.92 73.63
N LEU A 303 -89.35 -139.41 73.36
CA LEU A 303 -88.97 -140.79 73.62
C LEU A 303 -88.86 -141.05 75.13
N ALA A 304 -88.24 -140.14 75.89
CA ALA A 304 -88.14 -140.21 77.35
C ALA A 304 -89.52 -140.17 78.01
N ALA A 305 -90.41 -139.27 77.57
CA ALA A 305 -91.81 -139.21 78.02
C ALA A 305 -92.58 -140.51 77.70
N SER A 306 -92.30 -141.16 76.55
CA SER A 306 -92.86 -142.48 76.25
C SER A 306 -92.26 -143.57 77.12
N GLN A 307 -90.98 -143.52 77.47
CA GLN A 307 -90.31 -144.51 78.32
C GLN A 307 -90.83 -144.44 79.76
N THR A 308 -90.94 -143.25 80.34
CA THR A 308 -91.52 -143.09 81.69
C THR A 308 -92.98 -143.56 81.74
N ALA A 309 -93.78 -143.29 80.70
CA ALA A 309 -95.14 -143.82 80.60
C ALA A 309 -95.20 -145.36 80.51
N TRP A 310 -94.21 -146.01 79.88
CA TRP A 310 -94.08 -147.47 79.91
C TRP A 310 -93.67 -148.01 81.29
N GLU A 311 -92.85 -147.28 82.04
CA GLU A 311 -92.41 -147.65 83.39
C GLU A 311 -93.56 -147.53 84.42
N GLU A 312 -94.43 -146.52 84.31
CA GLU A 312 -95.67 -146.42 85.10
C GLU A 312 -96.62 -147.61 84.84
N VAL A 313 -96.73 -148.06 83.58
CA VAL A 313 -97.47 -149.28 83.18
C VAL A 313 -96.74 -150.58 83.60
N GLY A 314 -95.50 -150.48 84.07
CA GLY A 314 -94.80 -151.52 84.85
C GLY A 314 -95.26 -151.54 86.31
N GLN A 315 -95.17 -150.39 86.99
CA GLN A 315 -95.50 -150.22 88.42
C GLN A 315 -96.93 -150.70 88.75
N LEU A 316 -97.93 -150.25 87.97
CA LEU A 316 -99.34 -150.60 88.18
C LEU A 316 -99.62 -152.11 88.14
N ARG A 317 -98.77 -152.89 87.45
CA ARG A 317 -98.93 -154.34 87.28
C ARG A 317 -98.55 -155.14 88.52
N ILE A 318 -97.63 -154.62 89.32
CA ILE A 318 -97.23 -155.21 90.60
C ILE A 318 -98.34 -154.94 91.64
N HIS A 319 -98.80 -153.69 91.69
CA HIS A 319 -99.84 -153.22 92.63
C HIS A 319 -101.19 -153.95 92.45
N CYS A 320 -101.54 -154.43 91.25
CA CYS A 320 -102.76 -155.22 91.04
C CYS A 320 -102.73 -156.59 91.72
N ASN A 321 -101.60 -157.30 91.66
CA ASN A 321 -101.49 -158.68 92.17
C ASN A 321 -101.56 -158.73 93.71
N GLU A 322 -101.03 -157.72 94.39
CA GLU A 322 -101.04 -157.63 95.85
C GLU A 322 -102.45 -157.33 96.40
N LYS A 323 -103.24 -156.51 95.69
CA LYS A 323 -104.63 -156.19 96.08
C LYS A 323 -105.61 -157.36 95.97
N GLU A 324 -105.31 -158.37 95.15
CA GLU A 324 -106.19 -159.54 94.96
C GLU A 324 -106.12 -160.54 96.13
N ALA A 325 -105.10 -160.44 96.99
CA ALA A 325 -104.97 -161.26 98.20
C ALA A 325 -105.85 -160.74 99.37
N GLU A 326 -105.86 -159.43 99.60
CA GLU A 326 -106.61 -158.80 100.71
C GLU A 326 -108.14 -158.92 100.54
N LEU A 327 -108.63 -158.98 99.30
CA LEU A 327 -110.07 -159.02 98.98
C LEU A 327 -110.77 -160.32 99.39
N ARG A 328 -110.04 -161.36 99.82
CA ARG A 328 -110.60 -162.66 100.23
C ARG A 328 -110.94 -162.80 101.71
N THR A 329 -110.53 -161.86 102.57
CA THR A 329 -110.80 -161.93 104.03
C THR A 329 -111.75 -160.85 104.54
N SER A 330 -111.93 -159.74 103.80
CA SER A 330 -112.80 -158.64 104.21
C SER A 330 -114.31 -158.87 104.00
N LEU A 331 -114.72 -159.93 103.28
CA LEU A 331 -116.11 -160.09 102.81
C LEU A 331 -117.06 -160.71 103.86
N GLU A 332 -116.53 -161.53 104.78
CA GLU A 332 -117.33 -162.32 105.73
C GLU A 332 -117.86 -161.52 106.93
N GLN A 333 -117.17 -160.46 107.39
CA GLN A 333 -117.47 -159.82 108.69
C GLN A 333 -118.37 -158.58 108.62
N ALA A 334 -118.38 -157.82 107.52
CA ALA A 334 -119.06 -156.51 107.47
C ALA A 334 -120.59 -156.55 107.22
N ARG A 335 -121.21 -157.73 107.10
CA ARG A 335 -122.66 -157.86 106.81
C ARG A 335 -123.58 -157.73 108.04
N ALA A 336 -123.04 -157.58 109.26
CA ALA A 336 -123.81 -157.65 110.50
C ALA A 336 -124.33 -156.31 111.06
N GLU A 337 -123.64 -155.18 110.80
CA GLU A 337 -123.82 -153.90 111.52
C GLU A 337 -123.93 -152.69 110.55
N LYS A 338 -124.95 -152.52 109.70
CA LYS A 338 -126.43 -152.50 109.89
C LYS A 338 -127.02 -151.13 110.27
N LYS A 339 -127.43 -150.40 109.24
CA LYS A 339 -128.72 -149.67 109.13
C LYS A 339 -129.06 -148.52 110.12
N LEU A 340 -128.19 -148.08 111.01
CA LEU A 340 -128.53 -147.07 112.04
C LEU A 340 -128.13 -145.61 111.75
N HIS A 341 -127.30 -145.31 110.74
CA HIS A 341 -126.80 -143.94 110.54
C HIS A 341 -127.70 -143.01 109.69
N ASN A 342 -128.88 -143.47 109.27
CA ASN A 342 -129.84 -142.64 108.51
C ASN A 342 -130.56 -141.58 109.36
N GLU A 343 -130.46 -141.63 110.70
CA GLU A 343 -131.16 -140.71 111.61
C GLU A 343 -130.29 -139.51 112.06
N PHE A 344 -129.01 -139.45 111.65
CA PHE A 344 -128.06 -138.46 112.14
C PHE A 344 -128.11 -137.10 111.41
N LYS A 345 -128.58 -137.06 110.14
CA LYS A 345 -128.29 -135.92 109.25
C LYS A 345 -129.26 -134.73 109.35
N ASP A 346 -130.51 -134.95 109.76
CA ASP A 346 -131.56 -133.93 109.74
C ASP A 346 -131.71 -133.13 111.05
N GLN A 347 -130.89 -133.40 112.08
CA GLN A 347 -130.99 -132.72 113.39
C GLN A 347 -129.89 -131.67 113.66
N ILE A 348 -128.80 -131.62 112.89
CA ILE A 348 -127.72 -130.62 113.05
C ILE A 348 -128.02 -129.36 112.22
N VAL A 349 -129.21 -128.79 112.44
CA VAL A 349 -129.63 -127.46 111.96
C VAL A 349 -129.88 -126.49 113.14
N THR A 350 -130.03 -127.00 114.36
CA THR A 350 -130.67 -126.27 115.48
C THR A 350 -129.95 -126.33 116.83
N LEU A 351 -128.76 -126.93 116.95
CA LEU A 351 -128.07 -127.08 118.24
C LEU A 351 -126.62 -126.57 118.22
N LEU A 352 -126.45 -125.35 118.74
CA LEU A 352 -125.23 -124.59 119.01
C LEU A 352 -124.36 -124.22 117.78
N GLY A 353 -124.04 -122.95 117.51
CA GLY A 353 -124.53 -121.71 118.12
C GLY A 353 -123.87 -121.32 119.45
N SER A 354 -122.78 -120.56 119.39
CA SER A 354 -122.33 -119.65 120.48
C SER A 354 -121.23 -118.69 119.99
N ASN A 355 -121.52 -117.38 120.08
CA ASN A 355 -120.64 -116.27 120.51
C ASN A 355 -119.29 -116.03 119.81
N SER A 356 -118.77 -114.80 119.65
CA SER A 356 -119.26 -113.41 119.64
C SER A 356 -118.03 -112.55 119.28
N THR A 357 -118.11 -111.51 118.43
CA THR A 357 -118.15 -110.08 118.85
C THR A 357 -117.52 -109.77 120.23
N LEU A 358 -116.83 -108.64 120.44
CA LEU A 358 -116.91 -107.31 119.81
C LEU A 358 -115.58 -106.89 119.11
N ALA A 359 -115.52 -105.83 118.28
CA ALA A 359 -116.54 -104.86 117.87
C ALA A 359 -116.51 -104.63 116.33
N ALA A 360 -117.61 -104.14 115.76
CA ALA A 360 -117.59 -103.55 114.43
C ALA A 360 -117.12 -102.08 114.50
N PRO A 361 -116.31 -101.60 113.55
CA PRO A 361 -116.10 -100.16 113.37
C PRO A 361 -117.44 -99.49 113.04
N SER A 362 -117.70 -98.36 113.69
CA SER A 362 -118.82 -97.48 113.40
C SER A 362 -118.64 -96.77 112.05
N LYS A 363 -119.65 -96.04 111.57
CA LYS A 363 -119.49 -95.17 110.39
C LYS A 363 -118.45 -94.08 110.68
N GLU A 364 -118.44 -93.58 111.91
CA GLU A 364 -117.49 -92.60 112.43
C GLU A 364 -116.05 -93.11 112.31
N ASP A 365 -115.74 -94.38 112.58
CA ASP A 365 -114.36 -94.91 112.46
C ASP A 365 -113.83 -94.90 111.02
N ILE A 366 -114.68 -95.24 110.04
CA ILE A 366 -114.30 -95.18 108.61
C ILE A 366 -114.18 -93.71 108.16
N VAL A 367 -115.08 -92.84 108.64
CA VAL A 367 -115.01 -91.39 108.41
C VAL A 367 -113.76 -90.79 109.04
N GLU A 368 -113.34 -91.25 110.22
CA GLU A 368 -112.11 -90.79 110.90
C GLU A 368 -110.87 -91.24 110.13
N LYS A 369 -110.88 -92.46 109.56
CA LYS A 369 -109.77 -92.93 108.71
C LYS A 369 -109.66 -92.18 107.39
N ILE A 370 -110.79 -91.83 106.77
CA ILE A 370 -110.84 -90.93 105.61
C ILE A 370 -110.39 -89.52 106.02
N ARG A 371 -110.81 -89.02 107.17
CA ARG A 371 -110.40 -87.71 107.71
C ARG A 371 -108.89 -87.67 107.97
N GLU A 372 -108.30 -88.72 108.52
CA GLU A 372 -106.85 -88.93 108.66
C GLU A 372 -106.13 -88.88 107.30
N LEU A 373 -106.66 -89.55 106.27
CA LEU A 373 -106.08 -89.55 104.93
C LEU A 373 -106.18 -88.16 104.28
N CYS A 374 -107.30 -87.47 104.41
CA CYS A 374 -107.47 -86.10 103.95
C CYS A 374 -106.52 -85.13 104.68
N HIS A 375 -106.36 -85.23 106.01
CA HIS A 375 -105.40 -84.39 106.75
C HIS A 375 -103.94 -84.69 106.34
N ARG A 376 -103.62 -85.94 106.04
CA ARG A 376 -102.30 -86.36 105.55
C ARG A 376 -102.02 -85.83 104.14
N GLU A 377 -103.04 -85.83 103.27
CA GLU A 377 -102.90 -85.32 101.90
C GLU A 377 -102.89 -83.79 101.85
N GLU A 378 -103.71 -83.11 102.64
CA GLU A 378 -103.65 -81.65 102.84
C GLU A 378 -102.31 -81.24 103.48
N GLY A 379 -101.75 -82.09 104.35
CA GLY A 379 -100.37 -81.96 104.87
C GLY A 379 -99.29 -82.07 103.78
N LYS A 380 -99.38 -83.05 102.87
CA LYS A 380 -98.48 -83.09 101.69
C LYS A 380 -98.68 -81.89 100.77
N LYS A 381 -99.92 -81.47 100.53
CA LYS A 381 -100.30 -80.36 99.65
C LYS A 381 -99.77 -79.02 100.16
N THR A 382 -99.86 -78.77 101.46
CA THR A 382 -99.23 -77.59 102.09
C THR A 382 -97.70 -77.64 102.00
N MET A 383 -97.07 -78.81 102.16
CA MET A 383 -95.63 -79.00 101.94
C MET A 383 -95.23 -78.77 100.47
N VAL A 384 -96.02 -79.25 99.52
CA VAL A 384 -95.83 -79.04 98.07
C VAL A 384 -95.92 -77.55 97.76
N SER A 385 -96.98 -76.85 98.20
CA SER A 385 -97.10 -75.40 98.00
C SER A 385 -96.03 -74.58 98.71
N GLN A 386 -95.47 -75.08 99.82
CA GLN A 386 -94.29 -74.47 100.46
C GLN A 386 -93.03 -74.64 99.60
N LEU A 387 -92.83 -75.80 98.96
CA LEU A 387 -91.73 -76.05 98.02
C LEU A 387 -91.93 -75.28 96.70
N GLU A 388 -93.14 -75.21 96.16
CA GLU A 388 -93.48 -74.40 94.98
C GLU A 388 -93.22 -72.91 95.24
N ALA A 389 -93.55 -72.40 96.43
CA ALA A 389 -93.23 -71.03 96.84
C ALA A 389 -91.70 -70.80 97.00
N GLN A 390 -90.96 -71.78 97.52
CA GLN A 390 -89.49 -71.71 97.59
C GLN A 390 -88.86 -71.74 96.20
N ILE A 391 -89.31 -72.62 95.30
CA ILE A 391 -88.87 -72.70 93.91
C ILE A 391 -89.17 -71.39 93.19
N SER A 392 -90.40 -70.86 93.30
CA SER A 392 -90.79 -69.59 92.68
C SER A 392 -89.89 -68.44 93.13
N LYS A 393 -89.64 -68.34 94.44
CA LYS A 393 -88.74 -67.32 95.01
C LYS A 393 -87.28 -67.51 94.56
N LEU A 394 -86.79 -68.74 94.46
CA LEU A 394 -85.44 -69.02 93.96
C LEU A 394 -85.31 -68.65 92.48
N THR A 395 -86.29 -68.98 91.65
CA THR A 395 -86.35 -68.57 90.23
C THR A 395 -86.38 -67.05 90.11
N GLU A 396 -87.21 -66.33 90.87
CA GLU A 396 -87.24 -64.87 90.89
C GLU A 396 -85.89 -64.25 91.28
N THR A 397 -85.19 -64.81 92.29
CA THR A 397 -83.82 -64.38 92.62
C THR A 397 -82.79 -64.71 91.55
N LEU A 398 -82.95 -65.81 90.81
CA LEU A 398 -82.05 -66.21 89.73
C LEU A 398 -82.26 -65.34 88.48
N GLU A 399 -83.51 -65.03 88.12
CA GLU A 399 -83.86 -64.15 87.01
C GLU A 399 -83.37 -62.72 87.26
N THR A 400 -83.63 -62.17 88.45
CA THR A 400 -83.12 -60.84 88.81
C THR A 400 -81.59 -60.79 88.85
N GLN A 401 -80.93 -61.85 89.34
CA GLN A 401 -79.46 -61.95 89.27
C GLN A 401 -78.94 -62.07 87.83
N ALA A 402 -79.62 -62.81 86.95
CA ALA A 402 -79.25 -62.94 85.54
C ALA A 402 -79.38 -61.60 84.79
N VAL A 403 -80.43 -60.82 85.05
CA VAL A 403 -80.59 -59.46 84.50
C VAL A 403 -79.47 -58.55 84.98
N LEU A 404 -79.14 -58.55 86.28
CA LEU A 404 -78.04 -57.75 86.83
C LEU A 404 -76.68 -58.11 86.25
N HIS A 405 -76.40 -59.40 86.02
CA HIS A 405 -75.19 -59.85 85.33
C HIS A 405 -75.17 -59.40 83.85
N GLN A 406 -76.28 -59.50 83.13
CA GLN A 406 -76.38 -59.06 81.74
C GLN A 406 -76.20 -57.54 81.60
N GLU A 407 -76.76 -56.74 82.52
CA GLU A 407 -76.48 -55.30 82.57
C GLU A 407 -75.01 -55.00 82.90
N ALA A 408 -74.40 -55.73 83.84
CA ALA A 408 -73.01 -55.55 84.19
C ALA A 408 -72.09 -55.85 82.99
N LEU A 409 -72.38 -56.90 82.23
CA LEU A 409 -71.66 -57.27 81.01
C LEU A 409 -71.88 -56.25 79.88
N GLN A 410 -73.08 -55.68 79.75
CA GLN A 410 -73.30 -54.54 78.85
C GLN A 410 -72.55 -53.27 79.30
N ARG A 411 -72.46 -53.00 80.61
CA ARG A 411 -71.71 -51.87 81.16
C ARG A 411 -70.20 -52.04 80.98
N ALA A 412 -69.68 -53.26 81.11
CA ALA A 412 -68.29 -53.61 80.80
C ALA A 412 -67.98 -53.34 79.31
N LYS A 413 -68.75 -53.89 78.37
CA LYS A 413 -68.59 -53.63 76.93
C LYS A 413 -68.69 -52.14 76.57
N LYS A 414 -69.61 -51.40 77.20
CA LYS A 414 -69.72 -49.94 77.04
C LYS A 414 -68.55 -49.15 77.66
N ALA A 415 -67.69 -49.76 78.46
CA ALA A 415 -66.44 -49.20 78.96
C ALA A 415 -65.24 -49.63 78.10
N GLU A 416 -65.18 -50.90 77.68
CA GLU A 416 -64.18 -51.45 76.76
C GLU A 416 -64.14 -50.65 75.45
N ASN A 417 -65.27 -50.51 74.76
CA ASN A 417 -65.38 -49.73 73.52
C ASN A 417 -65.00 -48.24 73.71
N LYS A 418 -65.13 -47.68 74.92
CA LYS A 418 -64.69 -46.30 75.21
C LYS A 418 -63.19 -46.22 75.44
N LEU A 419 -62.62 -47.23 76.09
CA LEU A 419 -61.17 -47.32 76.32
C LEU A 419 -60.44 -47.52 75.00
N GLU A 420 -60.96 -48.39 74.12
CA GLU A 420 -60.50 -48.56 72.73
C GLU A 420 -60.55 -47.24 71.95
N MET A 421 -61.70 -46.55 71.92
CA MET A 421 -61.84 -45.24 71.27
C MET A 421 -60.87 -44.17 71.83
N LEU A 422 -60.62 -44.16 73.14
CA LEU A 422 -59.67 -43.24 73.78
C LEU A 422 -58.21 -43.61 73.47
N HIS A 423 -57.89 -44.90 73.40
CA HIS A 423 -56.56 -45.37 72.99
C HIS A 423 -56.29 -44.99 71.52
N ASP A 424 -57.26 -45.21 70.63
CA ASP A 424 -57.23 -44.75 69.24
C ASP A 424 -56.99 -43.24 69.09
N GLN A 425 -57.63 -42.43 69.95
CA GLN A 425 -57.42 -40.98 69.97
C GLN A 425 -56.01 -40.62 70.46
N LEU A 426 -55.53 -41.29 71.51
CA LEU A 426 -54.19 -41.11 72.06
C LEU A 426 -53.10 -41.47 71.04
N MET A 427 -53.20 -42.65 70.40
CA MET A 427 -52.24 -43.11 69.38
C MET A 427 -52.17 -42.17 68.17
N ARG A 428 -53.29 -41.54 67.77
CA ARG A 428 -53.28 -40.49 66.73
C ARG A 428 -52.56 -39.22 67.19
N LEU A 429 -52.85 -38.74 68.40
CA LEU A 429 -52.22 -37.53 68.95
C LEU A 429 -50.71 -37.72 69.20
N GLU A 430 -50.27 -38.91 69.59
CA GLU A 430 -48.85 -39.27 69.68
C GLU A 430 -48.18 -39.29 68.29
N GLY A 431 -48.85 -39.85 67.28
CA GLY A 431 -48.39 -39.82 65.88
C GLY A 431 -48.28 -38.39 65.33
N GLU A 432 -49.28 -37.54 65.59
CA GLU A 432 -49.25 -36.12 65.24
C GLU A 432 -48.10 -35.38 65.93
N LEU A 433 -47.90 -35.59 67.24
CA LEU A 433 -46.81 -34.99 68.00
C LEU A 433 -45.43 -35.37 67.46
N VAL A 434 -45.18 -36.67 67.22
CA VAL A 434 -43.94 -37.19 66.65
C VAL A 434 -43.69 -36.64 65.24
N SER A 435 -44.74 -36.56 64.40
CA SER A 435 -44.62 -35.92 63.07
C SER A 435 -44.23 -34.44 63.18
N GLY A 436 -44.75 -33.74 64.20
CA GLY A 436 -44.41 -32.36 64.51
C GLY A 436 -42.96 -32.17 64.96
N ASP A 437 -42.39 -33.10 65.74
CA ASP A 437 -40.97 -33.04 66.12
C ASP A 437 -40.04 -33.34 64.93
N VAL A 438 -40.36 -34.33 64.10
CA VAL A 438 -39.60 -34.60 62.86
C VAL A 438 -39.59 -33.37 61.96
N MET A 439 -40.75 -32.71 61.76
CA MET A 439 -40.83 -31.46 60.99
C MET A 439 -40.03 -30.32 61.62
N ARG A 440 -40.04 -30.19 62.97
CA ARG A 440 -39.21 -29.21 63.68
C ARG A 440 -37.72 -29.45 63.47
N ASP A 441 -37.27 -30.71 63.45
CA ASP A 441 -35.84 -31.05 63.28
C ASP A 441 -35.38 -30.92 61.83
N VAL A 442 -36.23 -31.24 60.85
CA VAL A 442 -35.98 -30.92 59.43
C VAL A 442 -35.82 -29.41 59.25
N TRP A 443 -36.72 -28.60 59.79
CA TRP A 443 -36.64 -27.13 59.71
C TRP A 443 -35.39 -26.55 60.41
N LYS A 444 -34.97 -27.12 61.56
CA LYS A 444 -33.70 -26.76 62.21
C LYS A 444 -32.50 -27.08 61.30
N LEU A 445 -32.49 -28.23 60.65
CA LEU A 445 -31.43 -28.66 59.75
C LEU A 445 -31.36 -27.77 58.50
N GLU A 446 -32.49 -27.48 57.87
CA GLU A 446 -32.58 -26.53 56.75
C GLU A 446 -32.07 -25.15 57.16
N LYS A 447 -32.51 -24.61 58.31
CA LYS A 447 -32.01 -23.33 58.83
C LYS A 447 -30.48 -23.34 59.02
N GLN A 448 -29.91 -24.44 59.51
CA GLN A 448 -28.45 -24.59 59.63
C GLN A 448 -27.73 -24.65 58.27
N GLN A 449 -28.35 -25.22 57.24
CA GLN A 449 -27.81 -25.23 55.88
C GLN A 449 -27.84 -23.82 55.25
N TYR A 450 -28.95 -23.10 55.38
CA TYR A 450 -29.07 -21.70 54.93
C TYR A 450 -28.10 -20.77 55.65
N LEU A 451 -27.89 -20.94 56.96
CA LEU A 451 -26.87 -20.21 57.73
C LEU A 451 -25.47 -20.44 57.15
N LYS A 452 -25.05 -21.70 57.02
CA LYS A 452 -23.72 -22.07 56.46
C LYS A 452 -23.52 -21.56 55.03
N PHE A 453 -24.58 -21.55 54.21
CA PHE A 453 -24.53 -20.98 52.87
C PHE A 453 -24.32 -19.46 52.90
N LEU A 454 -25.03 -18.74 53.78
CA LEU A 454 -24.87 -17.29 53.95
C LEU A 454 -23.51 -16.92 54.57
N ASP A 455 -22.96 -17.73 55.47
CA ASP A 455 -21.59 -17.58 55.97
C ASP A 455 -20.57 -17.72 54.82
N GLN A 456 -20.63 -18.81 54.05
CA GLN A 456 -19.76 -19.03 52.88
C GLN A 456 -19.89 -17.92 51.83
N LEU A 457 -21.10 -17.43 51.58
CA LEU A 457 -21.34 -16.35 50.62
C LEU A 457 -20.80 -15.01 51.14
N SER A 458 -20.85 -14.77 52.45
CA SER A 458 -20.22 -13.59 53.08
C SER A 458 -18.69 -13.64 52.93
N GLU A 459 -18.08 -14.81 53.19
CA GLU A 459 -16.64 -15.06 53.03
C GLU A 459 -16.19 -14.78 51.58
N LYS A 460 -16.87 -15.35 50.57
CA LYS A 460 -16.49 -15.11 49.17
C LYS A 460 -16.72 -13.68 48.71
N MET A 461 -17.67 -12.95 49.32
CA MET A 461 -17.88 -11.52 49.08
C MET A 461 -16.93 -10.61 49.87
N ASN A 462 -16.12 -11.18 50.77
CA ASN A 462 -15.26 -10.49 51.75
C ASN A 462 -16.09 -9.51 52.60
N LEU A 463 -17.11 -10.06 53.27
CA LEU A 463 -18.06 -9.34 54.12
C LEU A 463 -18.04 -9.80 55.58
N ASP A 464 -17.09 -10.64 55.99
CA ASP A 464 -17.16 -11.37 57.27
C ASP A 464 -17.35 -10.46 58.49
N SER A 465 -16.58 -9.39 58.62
CA SER A 465 -16.73 -8.40 59.70
C SER A 465 -18.09 -7.68 59.65
N ILE A 466 -18.60 -7.41 58.45
CA ILE A 466 -19.92 -6.79 58.25
C ILE A 466 -21.02 -7.80 58.60
N ALA A 467 -20.83 -9.08 58.29
CA ALA A 467 -21.76 -10.15 58.64
C ALA A 467 -21.80 -10.44 60.15
N GLU A 468 -20.73 -10.13 60.89
CA GLU A 468 -20.71 -10.09 62.36
C GLU A 468 -21.44 -8.85 62.92
N GLU A 469 -21.14 -7.65 62.41
CA GLU A 469 -21.71 -6.38 62.89
C GLU A 469 -23.21 -6.22 62.58
N VAL A 470 -23.65 -6.63 61.39
CA VAL A 470 -24.98 -6.31 60.83
C VAL A 470 -26.06 -7.36 61.18
N GLY A 471 -25.66 -8.53 61.68
CA GLY A 471 -26.57 -9.59 62.13
C GLY A 471 -27.30 -10.34 61.01
N PHE A 472 -27.81 -11.53 61.32
CA PHE A 472 -28.32 -12.48 60.32
C PHE A 472 -29.37 -11.89 59.37
N ASP A 473 -30.37 -11.19 59.91
CA ASP A 473 -31.55 -10.72 59.16
C ASP A 473 -31.20 -9.72 58.04
N MET A 474 -30.04 -9.07 58.13
CA MET A 474 -29.57 -8.04 57.19
C MET A 474 -28.34 -8.50 56.36
N ARG A 475 -27.80 -9.73 56.59
CA ARG A 475 -26.67 -10.28 55.82
C ARG A 475 -26.97 -10.42 54.32
N LEU A 476 -28.20 -10.81 53.97
CA LEU A 476 -28.60 -10.97 52.58
C LEU A 476 -28.56 -9.63 51.83
N ASP A 477 -29.03 -8.55 52.45
CA ASP A 477 -28.98 -7.20 51.87
C ASP A 477 -27.54 -6.66 51.77
N ALA A 478 -26.68 -6.98 52.74
CA ALA A 478 -25.24 -6.67 52.66
C ALA A 478 -24.57 -7.39 51.47
N VAL A 479 -24.89 -8.67 51.25
CA VAL A 479 -24.43 -9.46 50.09
C VAL A 479 -24.95 -8.87 48.77
N LEU A 480 -26.24 -8.50 48.69
CA LEU A 480 -26.83 -7.89 47.50
C LEU A 480 -26.20 -6.53 47.18
N ALA A 481 -26.04 -5.66 48.18
CA ALA A 481 -25.38 -4.36 48.04
C ALA A 481 -23.91 -4.51 47.57
N ARG A 482 -23.21 -5.54 48.06
CA ARG A 482 -21.84 -5.88 47.63
C ARG A 482 -21.79 -6.40 46.20
N ALA A 483 -22.72 -7.25 45.79
CA ALA A 483 -22.84 -7.70 44.41
C ALA A 483 -23.10 -6.52 43.46
N GLU A 484 -23.98 -5.59 43.83
CA GLU A 484 -24.20 -4.35 43.08
C GLU A 484 -22.94 -3.47 42.99
N GLN A 485 -22.15 -3.35 44.07
CA GLN A 485 -20.87 -2.61 44.06
C GLN A 485 -19.88 -3.24 43.07
N LEU A 486 -19.73 -4.57 43.08
CA LEU A 486 -18.84 -5.28 42.16
C LEU A 486 -19.28 -5.10 40.70
N ILE A 487 -20.59 -5.18 40.40
CA ILE A 487 -21.14 -4.93 39.05
C ILE A 487 -20.92 -3.47 38.60
N LYS A 488 -20.94 -2.50 39.53
CA LYS A 488 -20.62 -1.10 39.23
C LYS A 488 -19.13 -0.93 38.90
N LEU A 489 -18.23 -1.50 39.72
CA LEU A 489 -16.78 -1.47 39.48
C LEU A 489 -16.37 -2.17 38.18
N GLU A 490 -16.98 -3.31 37.85
CA GLU A 490 -16.76 -4.00 36.56
C GLU A 490 -17.24 -3.13 35.39
N ARG A 491 -18.42 -2.51 35.50
CA ARG A 491 -18.93 -1.59 34.47
C ARG A 491 -18.00 -0.41 34.25
N ASP A 492 -17.53 0.21 35.32
CA ASP A 492 -16.70 1.41 35.26
C ASP A 492 -15.33 1.08 34.64
N THR A 493 -14.67 0.00 35.08
CA THR A 493 -13.43 -0.49 34.48
C THR A 493 -13.60 -0.93 33.02
N LEU A 494 -14.75 -1.50 32.63
CA LEU A 494 -15.09 -1.75 31.23
C LEU A 494 -15.25 -0.44 30.42
N THR A 495 -15.79 0.63 31.00
CA THR A 495 -15.84 1.94 30.32
C THR A 495 -14.46 2.58 30.17
N ASP A 496 -13.58 2.49 31.16
CA ASP A 496 -12.20 2.95 31.05
C ASP A 496 -11.39 2.16 30.02
N ASN A 497 -11.52 0.83 30.00
CA ASN A 497 -10.94 -0.02 28.97
C ASN A 497 -11.45 0.36 27.56
N LYS A 498 -12.74 0.69 27.43
CA LYS A 498 -13.36 1.16 26.18
C LYS A 498 -12.85 2.55 25.76
N ILE A 499 -12.55 3.44 26.71
CA ILE A 499 -11.91 4.74 26.46
C ILE A 499 -10.43 4.55 26.05
N MET A 500 -9.69 3.67 26.74
CA MET A 500 -8.30 3.34 26.45
C MET A 500 -8.17 2.73 25.04
N ALA A 501 -9.02 1.76 24.70
CA ALA A 501 -9.06 1.14 23.37
C ALA A 501 -9.31 2.17 22.26
N ARG A 502 -10.27 3.08 22.45
CA ARG A 502 -10.52 4.21 21.51
C ARG A 502 -9.31 5.13 21.38
N ASN A 503 -8.59 5.39 22.48
CA ASN A 503 -7.38 6.21 22.46
C ASN A 503 -6.18 5.52 21.79
N LEU A 504 -6.04 4.19 21.95
CA LEU A 504 -5.07 3.38 21.21
C LEU A 504 -5.41 3.35 19.71
N GLN A 505 -6.68 3.14 19.35
CA GLN A 505 -7.15 3.18 17.96
C GLN A 505 -6.86 4.53 17.28
N ARG A 506 -7.04 5.66 17.98
CA ARG A 506 -6.66 7.00 17.53
C ARG A 506 -5.14 7.11 17.30
N LYS A 507 -4.31 6.63 18.24
CA LYS A 507 -2.84 6.61 18.10
C LYS A 507 -2.39 5.78 16.90
N VAL A 508 -2.95 4.59 16.70
CA VAL A 508 -2.66 3.71 15.55
C VAL A 508 -3.04 4.39 14.23
N LYS A 509 -4.20 5.06 14.15
CA LYS A 509 -4.59 5.81 12.94
C LYS A 509 -3.61 6.93 12.62
N ALA A 510 -3.23 7.74 13.61
CA ALA A 510 -2.25 8.81 13.43
C ALA A 510 -0.85 8.29 13.04
N GLN A 511 -0.41 7.16 13.60
CA GLN A 511 0.86 6.51 13.22
C GLN A 511 0.80 5.95 11.78
N LYS A 512 -0.34 5.39 11.36
CA LYS A 512 -0.56 4.92 9.97
C LYS A 512 -0.50 6.08 8.98
N GLU A 513 -1.19 7.18 9.28
CA GLU A 513 -1.14 8.41 8.48
C GLU A 513 0.28 8.99 8.43
N GLN A 514 1.03 8.98 9.55
CA GLN A 514 2.43 9.42 9.57
C GLN A 514 3.34 8.51 8.72
N LEU A 515 3.09 7.19 8.71
CA LEU A 515 3.83 6.24 7.88
C LEU A 515 3.54 6.44 6.40
N GLU A 516 2.27 6.57 6.01
CA GLU A 516 1.84 6.83 4.63
C GLU A 516 2.44 8.14 4.08
N ASN A 517 2.47 9.20 4.89
CA ASN A 517 3.14 10.46 4.54
C ASN A 517 4.65 10.29 4.34
N LYS A 518 5.33 9.51 5.20
CA LYS A 518 6.77 9.18 5.04
C LYS A 518 7.02 8.33 3.80
N GLU A 519 6.14 7.37 3.50
CA GLU A 519 6.25 6.53 2.30
C GLU A 519 6.06 7.34 1.02
N LEU A 520 5.10 8.27 1.00
CA LEU A 520 4.92 9.23 -0.10
C LEU A 520 6.17 10.12 -0.28
N HIS A 521 6.76 10.61 0.81
CA HIS A 521 8.02 11.37 0.74
C HIS A 521 9.18 10.51 0.19
N MET A 522 9.31 9.26 0.62
CA MET A 522 10.31 8.31 0.10
C MET A 522 10.08 7.99 -1.40
N LYS A 523 8.84 7.90 -1.86
CA LYS A 523 8.49 7.74 -3.29
C LYS A 523 8.92 8.96 -4.10
N LEU A 524 8.65 10.18 -3.62
CA LEU A 524 9.10 11.42 -4.26
C LEU A 524 10.63 11.55 -4.29
N LEU A 525 11.33 11.20 -3.20
CA LEU A 525 12.79 11.21 -3.15
C LEU A 525 13.39 10.21 -4.14
N ARG A 526 12.88 8.98 -4.21
CA ARG A 526 13.30 7.98 -5.21
C ARG A 526 13.07 8.47 -6.64
N GLN A 527 11.93 9.09 -6.92
CA GLN A 527 11.65 9.68 -8.23
C GLN A 527 12.62 10.82 -8.58
N LYS A 528 12.99 11.67 -7.60
CA LYS A 528 13.97 12.74 -7.87
C LYS A 528 15.41 12.22 -8.01
N ILE A 529 15.77 11.12 -7.35
CA ILE A 529 17.05 10.43 -7.56
C ILE A 529 17.13 9.93 -9.02
N ILE A 530 16.11 9.22 -9.50
CA ILE A 530 16.05 8.72 -10.89
C ILE A 530 16.21 9.89 -11.88
N GLN A 531 15.46 10.98 -11.70
CA GLN A 531 15.62 12.18 -12.53
C GLN A 531 17.04 12.78 -12.51
N LEU A 532 17.70 12.80 -11.35
CA LEU A 532 19.08 13.30 -11.24
C LEU A 532 20.10 12.34 -11.88
N GLU A 533 19.83 11.04 -11.88
CA GLU A 533 20.63 10.03 -12.58
C GLU A 533 20.45 10.13 -14.09
N GLU A 534 19.22 10.31 -14.59
CA GLU A 534 18.91 10.62 -15.99
C GLU A 534 19.59 11.93 -16.43
N GLU A 535 19.42 13.03 -15.69
CA GLU A 535 20.10 14.31 -15.93
C GLU A 535 21.64 14.13 -15.97
N LYS A 536 22.21 13.29 -15.10
CA LYS A 536 23.65 13.00 -15.05
C LYS A 536 24.12 12.18 -16.25
N GLN A 537 23.35 11.18 -16.69
CA GLN A 537 23.65 10.40 -17.89
C GLN A 537 23.67 11.29 -19.13
N VAL A 538 22.66 12.15 -19.30
CA VAL A 538 22.61 13.13 -20.41
C VAL A 538 23.78 14.11 -20.35
N ARG A 539 24.12 14.65 -19.17
CA ARG A 539 25.32 15.52 -19.01
C ARG A 539 26.62 14.80 -19.35
N THR A 540 26.73 13.50 -19.04
CA THR A 540 27.90 12.68 -19.39
C THR A 540 27.99 12.46 -20.89
N ALA A 541 26.88 12.10 -21.56
CA ALA A 541 26.84 11.93 -23.02
C ALA A 541 27.25 13.23 -23.75
N LEU A 542 26.66 14.37 -23.36
CA LEU A 542 27.01 15.70 -23.89
C LEU A 542 28.45 16.15 -23.55
N ALA A 543 29.14 15.48 -22.61
CA ALA A 543 30.56 15.69 -22.37
C ALA A 543 31.41 14.90 -23.37
N VAL A 544 31.07 13.62 -23.60
CA VAL A 544 31.73 12.76 -24.60
C VAL A 544 31.58 13.34 -26.01
N GLU A 545 30.38 13.72 -26.42
CA GLU A 545 30.14 14.36 -27.73
C GLU A 545 30.97 15.64 -27.92
N ARG A 546 31.10 16.47 -26.86
CA ARG A 546 31.95 17.67 -26.88
C ARG A 546 33.43 17.31 -27.05
N ASP A 547 33.91 16.27 -26.39
CA ASP A 547 35.31 15.87 -26.48
C ASP A 547 35.65 15.17 -27.80
N GLU A 548 34.69 14.47 -28.41
CA GLU A 548 34.80 13.99 -29.79
C GLU A 548 34.80 15.14 -30.81
N ALA A 549 33.94 16.16 -30.62
CA ALA A 549 33.98 17.39 -31.41
C ALA A 549 35.31 18.15 -31.24
N ASN A 550 35.82 18.27 -30.01
CA ASN A 550 37.15 18.83 -29.74
C ASN A 550 38.27 18.02 -30.41
N LEU A 551 38.16 16.68 -30.44
CA LEU A 551 39.12 15.80 -31.10
C LEU A 551 39.09 15.97 -32.63
N THR A 552 37.91 16.09 -33.24
CA THR A 552 37.79 16.34 -34.69
C THR A 552 38.27 17.74 -35.06
N LEU A 553 37.95 18.78 -34.28
CA LEU A 553 38.51 20.12 -34.44
C LEU A 553 40.05 20.11 -34.34
N ARG A 554 40.64 19.43 -33.37
CA ARG A 554 42.11 19.28 -33.25
C ARG A 554 42.73 18.52 -34.44
N LYS A 555 42.03 17.53 -35.01
CA LYS A 555 42.46 16.82 -36.24
C LYS A 555 42.40 17.74 -37.47
N LEU A 556 41.34 18.55 -37.59
CA LEU A 556 41.17 19.52 -38.67
C LEU A 556 42.18 20.66 -38.58
N GLN A 557 42.43 21.21 -37.39
CA GLN A 557 43.48 22.21 -37.17
C GLN A 557 44.84 21.69 -37.63
N LYS A 558 45.25 20.48 -37.19
CA LYS A 558 46.49 19.85 -37.65
C LYS A 558 46.56 19.60 -39.16
N LYS A 559 45.43 19.57 -39.88
CA LYS A 559 45.39 19.53 -41.34
C LYS A 559 45.50 20.93 -41.95
N ILE A 560 44.88 21.94 -41.34
CA ILE A 560 45.04 23.36 -41.70
C ILE A 560 46.51 23.78 -41.53
N ASP A 561 47.14 23.48 -40.41
CA ASP A 561 48.55 23.81 -40.12
C ASP A 561 49.49 23.21 -41.19
N ARG A 562 49.25 21.95 -41.60
CA ARG A 562 50.00 21.30 -42.69
C ARG A 562 49.79 22.00 -44.03
N LEU A 563 48.54 22.27 -44.41
CA LEU A 563 48.21 22.95 -45.66
C LEU A 563 48.73 24.40 -45.68
N GLN A 564 48.83 25.06 -44.53
CA GLN A 564 49.45 26.38 -44.39
C GLN A 564 50.97 26.33 -44.60
N ASN A 565 51.65 25.32 -44.06
CA ASN A 565 53.09 25.11 -44.29
C ASN A 565 53.39 24.68 -45.74
N GLU A 566 52.57 23.81 -46.33
CA GLU A 566 52.64 23.48 -47.76
C GLU A 566 52.44 24.73 -48.63
N LEU A 567 51.51 25.61 -48.24
CA LEU A 567 51.26 26.89 -48.92
C LEU A 567 52.39 27.92 -48.68
N SER A 568 53.08 27.93 -47.53
CA SER A 568 54.23 28.81 -47.30
C SER A 568 55.42 28.37 -48.16
N LEU A 569 55.76 27.08 -48.15
CA LEU A 569 56.78 26.49 -49.01
C LEU A 569 56.48 26.72 -50.51
N ALA A 570 55.22 26.61 -50.92
CA ALA A 570 54.78 26.94 -52.29
C ALA A 570 54.90 28.44 -52.63
N ARG A 571 54.79 29.34 -51.63
CA ARG A 571 55.01 30.78 -51.81
C ARG A 571 56.50 31.12 -51.84
N GLU A 572 57.29 30.55 -50.94
CA GLU A 572 58.75 30.69 -50.85
C GLU A 572 59.42 30.24 -52.15
N THR A 573 59.08 29.05 -52.65
CA THR A 573 59.55 28.57 -53.96
C THR A 573 59.04 29.41 -55.13
N ASN A 574 57.85 30.01 -55.05
CA ASN A 574 57.37 30.95 -56.06
C ASN A 574 58.14 32.29 -56.01
N THR A 575 58.55 32.77 -54.84
CA THR A 575 59.43 33.94 -54.71
C THR A 575 60.85 33.64 -55.20
N ASP A 576 61.42 32.48 -54.88
CA ASP A 576 62.72 32.04 -55.40
C ASP A 576 62.72 31.96 -56.93
N LEU A 577 61.66 31.44 -57.53
CA LEU A 577 61.51 31.39 -58.99
C LEU A 577 61.34 32.79 -59.60
N LYS A 578 60.71 33.74 -58.88
CA LYS A 578 60.63 35.15 -59.30
C LYS A 578 61.97 35.86 -59.19
N VAL A 579 62.77 35.60 -58.15
CA VAL A 579 64.14 36.13 -58.02
C VAL A 579 65.00 35.57 -59.16
N LYS A 580 65.04 34.24 -59.34
CA LYS A 580 65.77 33.60 -60.46
C LYS A 580 65.33 34.11 -61.83
N LEU A 581 64.05 34.43 -62.01
CA LEU A 581 63.53 35.05 -63.24
C LEU A 581 63.99 36.51 -63.39
N ALA A 582 64.06 37.28 -62.29
CA ALA A 582 64.63 38.63 -62.28
C ALA A 582 66.13 38.60 -62.59
N ASP A 583 66.90 37.70 -61.96
CA ASP A 583 68.34 37.48 -62.23
C ASP A 583 68.55 37.11 -63.71
N THR A 584 67.70 36.22 -64.26
CA THR A 584 67.73 35.83 -65.68
C THR A 584 67.40 37.02 -66.60
N ASN A 585 66.48 37.90 -66.21
CA ASN A 585 66.18 39.12 -66.94
C ASN A 585 67.32 40.14 -66.85
N GLU A 586 68.00 40.27 -65.71
CA GLU A 586 69.19 41.13 -65.57
C GLU A 586 70.36 40.61 -66.41
N LEU A 587 70.61 39.29 -66.40
CA LEU A 587 71.58 38.65 -67.29
C LEU A 587 71.22 38.87 -68.77
N LYS A 588 69.92 38.82 -69.13
CA LYS A 588 69.45 39.12 -70.48
C LYS A 588 69.61 40.60 -70.85
N ILE A 589 69.40 41.52 -69.91
CA ILE A 589 69.67 42.96 -70.12
C ILE A 589 71.17 43.18 -70.35
N ARG A 590 72.02 42.61 -69.50
CA ARG A 590 73.49 42.66 -69.66
C ARG A 590 73.96 42.06 -70.97
N ALA A 591 73.36 40.96 -71.42
CA ALA A 591 73.64 40.38 -72.74
C ALA A 591 73.26 41.34 -73.87
N LEU A 592 72.07 41.96 -73.81
CA LEU A 592 71.63 42.95 -74.80
C LEU A 592 72.45 44.27 -74.74
N GLU A 593 73.02 44.61 -73.60
CA GLU A 593 73.98 45.72 -73.45
C GLU A 593 75.34 45.35 -74.04
N GLN A 594 75.82 44.13 -73.80
CA GLN A 594 77.01 43.59 -74.46
C GLN A 594 76.84 43.55 -75.98
N ASP A 595 75.72 43.04 -76.50
CA ASP A 595 75.37 43.03 -77.92
C ASP A 595 75.40 44.45 -78.52
N LYS A 596 74.84 45.45 -77.82
CA LYS A 596 74.94 46.87 -78.23
C LYS A 596 76.38 47.36 -78.28
N THR A 597 77.19 47.09 -77.24
CA THR A 597 78.61 47.50 -77.26
C THR A 597 79.39 46.78 -78.36
N ILE A 598 79.06 45.52 -78.69
CA ILE A 598 79.63 44.79 -79.82
C ILE A 598 79.17 45.42 -81.15
N GLU A 599 77.92 45.86 -81.27
CA GLU A 599 77.41 46.55 -82.46
C GLU A 599 78.05 47.94 -82.64
N GLU A 600 78.24 48.69 -81.55
CA GLU A 600 78.95 49.98 -81.55
C GLU A 600 80.43 49.82 -81.86
N LEU A 601 81.10 48.83 -81.27
CA LEU A 601 82.47 48.46 -81.61
C LEU A 601 82.58 48.02 -83.07
N SER A 602 81.62 47.24 -83.59
CA SER A 602 81.57 46.83 -85.00
C SER A 602 81.38 48.05 -85.92
N LYS A 603 80.49 49.00 -85.59
CA LYS A 603 80.34 50.28 -86.30
C LYS A 603 81.61 51.14 -86.20
N SER A 604 82.33 51.08 -85.09
CA SER A 604 83.61 51.78 -84.92
C SER A 604 84.73 51.14 -85.75
N GLN A 605 84.77 49.80 -85.82
CA GLN A 605 85.70 49.01 -86.63
C GLN A 605 85.41 49.19 -88.12
N GLU A 606 84.15 49.24 -88.53
CA GLU A 606 83.76 49.51 -89.92
C GLU A 606 84.13 50.96 -90.33
N LYS A 607 84.00 51.94 -89.41
CA LYS A 607 84.57 53.28 -89.60
C LYS A 607 86.10 53.25 -89.66
N LEU A 608 86.76 52.44 -88.82
CA LEU A 608 88.20 52.30 -88.80
C LEU A 608 88.72 51.67 -90.10
N GLU A 609 88.04 50.66 -90.66
CA GLU A 609 88.33 50.08 -91.97
C GLU A 609 88.04 51.06 -93.11
N LYS A 610 86.99 51.89 -93.00
CA LYS A 610 86.76 53.02 -93.94
C LYS A 610 87.82 54.12 -93.84
N MET A 611 88.52 54.26 -92.71
CA MET A 611 89.69 55.13 -92.57
C MET A 611 90.99 54.45 -93.03
N LYS A 612 91.18 53.16 -92.71
CA LYS A 612 92.31 52.33 -93.15
C LYS A 612 92.34 52.21 -94.66
N THR A 613 91.23 51.86 -95.31
CA THR A 613 91.15 51.82 -96.79
C THR A 613 91.30 53.19 -97.46
N LYS A 614 91.04 54.30 -96.75
CA LYS A 614 91.42 55.66 -97.20
C LYS A 614 92.93 55.90 -97.04
N ALA A 615 93.50 55.53 -95.89
CA ALA A 615 94.93 55.64 -95.61
C ALA A 615 95.77 54.72 -96.52
N GLU A 616 95.28 53.55 -96.91
CA GLU A 616 95.88 52.63 -97.89
C GLU A 616 95.83 53.23 -99.30
N LYS A 617 94.74 53.93 -99.66
CA LYS A 617 94.66 54.70 -100.93
C LYS A 617 95.61 55.90 -100.94
N GLN A 618 95.74 56.61 -99.82
CA GLN A 618 96.74 57.67 -99.67
C GLN A 618 98.17 57.12 -99.67
N LEU A 619 98.42 55.99 -98.99
CA LEU A 619 99.72 55.32 -98.96
C LEU A 619 100.12 54.77 -100.33
N THR A 620 99.17 54.29 -101.14
CA THR A 620 99.43 53.87 -102.52
C THR A 620 99.65 55.06 -103.47
N SER A 621 98.99 56.20 -103.26
CA SER A 621 99.34 57.48 -103.93
C SER A 621 100.75 57.94 -103.56
N VAL A 622 101.04 58.08 -102.27
CA VAL A 622 102.36 58.49 -101.78
C VAL A 622 103.45 57.49 -102.19
N LYS A 623 103.13 56.19 -102.33
CA LYS A 623 104.06 55.19 -102.86
C LYS A 623 104.29 55.34 -104.37
N SER A 624 103.29 55.74 -105.17
CA SER A 624 103.52 56.02 -106.60
C SER A 624 104.29 57.32 -106.79
N GLU A 625 103.98 58.37 -106.02
CA GLU A 625 104.75 59.62 -105.93
C GLU A 625 106.21 59.37 -105.51
N LEU A 626 106.42 58.48 -104.51
CA LEU A 626 107.75 58.05 -104.08
C LEU A 626 108.49 57.29 -105.18
N HIS A 627 107.83 56.42 -105.95
CA HIS A 627 108.45 55.73 -107.09
C HIS A 627 108.85 56.69 -108.22
N VAL A 628 108.03 57.72 -108.50
CA VAL A 628 108.41 58.81 -109.43
C VAL A 628 109.64 59.55 -108.90
N ARG A 629 109.65 59.94 -107.61
CA ARG A 629 110.80 60.60 -106.98
C ARG A 629 112.06 59.74 -106.92
N GLU A 630 111.91 58.42 -106.76
CA GLU A 630 113.03 57.48 -106.80
C GLU A 630 113.60 57.31 -108.22
N HIS A 631 112.76 57.48 -109.25
CA HIS A 631 113.20 57.54 -110.65
C HIS A 631 113.95 58.84 -110.94
N GLU A 632 113.36 60.00 -110.61
CA GLU A 632 113.98 61.33 -110.71
C GLU A 632 115.36 61.35 -110.03
N ALA A 633 115.45 60.87 -108.79
CA ALA A 633 116.69 60.83 -108.02
C ALA A 633 117.74 59.84 -108.57
N LYS A 634 117.36 58.79 -109.31
CA LYS A 634 118.30 57.90 -110.02
C LYS A 634 118.85 58.56 -111.27
N GLU A 635 117.99 59.24 -112.02
CA GLU A 635 118.37 60.02 -113.20
C GLU A 635 119.36 61.13 -112.85
N ASP A 636 119.07 61.90 -111.79
CA ASP A 636 119.93 63.00 -111.35
C ASP A 636 121.26 62.50 -110.75
N LYS A 637 121.28 61.30 -110.16
CA LYS A 637 122.51 60.62 -109.76
C LYS A 637 123.41 60.27 -110.96
N GLU A 638 122.84 59.85 -112.09
CA GLU A 638 123.64 59.59 -113.30
C GLU A 638 124.13 60.89 -113.96
N LYS A 639 123.29 61.93 -114.00
CA LYS A 639 123.68 63.28 -114.46
C LYS A 639 124.84 63.85 -113.62
N ALA A 640 124.76 63.72 -112.30
CA ALA A 640 125.83 64.14 -111.38
C ALA A 640 127.13 63.33 -111.58
N LYS A 641 127.02 62.03 -111.89
CA LYS A 641 128.18 61.17 -112.18
C LYS A 641 128.91 61.62 -113.46
N HIS A 642 128.19 61.89 -114.54
CA HIS A 642 128.77 62.41 -115.79
C HIS A 642 129.41 63.80 -115.62
N LEU A 643 128.78 64.69 -114.85
CA LEU A 643 129.37 65.99 -114.52
C LEU A 643 130.70 65.87 -113.77
N LEU A 644 130.79 64.94 -112.80
CA LEU A 644 132.02 64.73 -112.04
C LEU A 644 133.16 64.21 -112.93
N GLU A 645 132.86 63.27 -113.82
CA GLU A 645 133.82 62.69 -114.78
C GLU A 645 134.38 63.76 -115.74
N SER A 646 133.52 64.69 -116.19
CA SER A 646 133.93 65.87 -116.96
C SER A 646 134.91 66.76 -116.19
N VAL A 647 134.57 67.14 -114.95
CA VAL A 647 135.41 68.03 -114.12
C VAL A 647 136.79 67.41 -113.82
N THR A 648 136.90 66.08 -113.66
CA THR A 648 138.21 65.41 -113.48
C THR A 648 139.10 65.45 -114.72
N THR A 649 138.53 65.51 -115.93
CA THR A 649 139.32 65.63 -117.17
C THR A 649 139.76 67.06 -117.45
N GLU A 650 138.96 68.06 -117.13
CA GLU A 650 139.38 69.47 -117.20
C GLU A 650 140.46 69.81 -116.16
N ALA A 651 140.33 69.31 -114.93
CA ALA A 651 141.31 69.55 -113.86
C ALA A 651 142.71 68.98 -114.18
N THR A 652 142.78 67.88 -114.95
CA THR A 652 144.06 67.30 -115.39
C THR A 652 144.68 68.07 -116.56
N ALA A 653 143.88 68.69 -117.44
CA ALA A 653 144.37 69.57 -118.50
C ALA A 653 144.92 70.90 -117.94
N LEU A 654 144.21 71.54 -117.02
CA LEU A 654 144.61 72.81 -116.39
C LEU A 654 146.00 72.72 -115.72
N LYS A 655 146.29 71.58 -115.07
CA LYS A 655 147.58 71.31 -114.43
C LYS A 655 148.77 71.38 -115.41
N SER A 656 148.58 70.99 -116.68
CA SER A 656 149.61 71.07 -117.72
C SER A 656 149.90 72.51 -118.15
N THR A 657 148.86 73.33 -118.30
CA THR A 657 148.98 74.70 -118.83
C THR A 657 149.74 75.66 -117.91
N LEU A 658 149.64 75.47 -116.59
CA LEU A 658 150.29 76.36 -115.61
C LEU A 658 151.82 76.25 -115.66
N GLU A 659 152.36 75.07 -115.93
CA GLU A 659 153.81 74.80 -116.02
C GLU A 659 154.46 75.43 -117.28
N GLU A 660 153.67 75.79 -118.31
CA GLU A 660 154.14 76.61 -119.43
C GLU A 660 154.23 78.11 -119.08
N VAL A 661 153.27 78.64 -118.32
CA VAL A 661 153.24 80.07 -117.97
C VAL A 661 154.49 80.45 -117.17
N MET A 662 154.90 79.58 -116.23
CA MET A 662 156.12 79.71 -115.44
C MET A 662 157.42 79.79 -116.26
N LYS A 663 157.41 79.40 -117.55
CA LYS A 663 158.56 79.53 -118.46
C LYS A 663 158.57 80.83 -119.26
N ARG A 664 157.41 81.39 -119.61
CA ARG A 664 157.31 82.58 -120.48
C ARG A 664 157.64 83.89 -119.76
N GLU A 665 157.17 84.06 -118.51
CA GLU A 665 157.41 85.28 -117.73
C GLU A 665 158.90 85.60 -117.60
N LYS A 666 159.72 84.57 -117.34
CA LYS A 666 161.18 84.68 -117.20
C LYS A 666 161.87 85.24 -118.45
N GLN A 667 161.34 84.97 -119.65
CA GLN A 667 161.98 85.39 -120.92
C GLN A 667 161.73 86.87 -121.25
N LEU A 668 160.62 87.45 -120.79
CA LEU A 668 160.25 88.85 -121.09
C LEU A 668 161.08 89.85 -120.27
N ALA A 669 161.48 89.49 -119.05
CA ALA A 669 162.38 90.30 -118.23
C ALA A 669 163.77 90.48 -118.86
N ASP A 670 164.34 89.39 -119.40
CA ASP A 670 165.64 89.40 -120.07
C ASP A 670 165.63 90.31 -121.31
N PHE A 671 164.57 90.26 -122.13
CA PHE A 671 164.46 91.03 -123.38
C PHE A 671 164.49 92.55 -123.16
N ARG A 672 163.82 93.05 -122.11
CA ARG A 672 163.77 94.50 -121.78
C ARG A 672 165.17 95.07 -121.47
N THR A 673 166.07 94.22 -120.99
CA THR A 673 167.47 94.57 -120.69
C THR A 673 168.33 94.75 -121.96
N VAL A 674 167.92 94.17 -123.09
CA VAL A 674 168.68 94.17 -124.35
C VAL A 674 168.41 95.41 -125.19
N ILE A 675 167.15 95.75 -125.48
CA ILE A 675 166.80 96.88 -126.37
C ILE A 675 167.36 98.20 -125.86
N SER A 676 167.25 98.44 -124.54
CA SER A 676 167.81 99.63 -123.88
C SER A 676 169.30 99.85 -124.19
N ARG A 677 170.06 98.76 -124.41
CA ARG A 677 171.50 98.80 -124.71
C ARG A 677 171.83 99.10 -126.17
N MET A 678 170.87 98.95 -127.09
CA MET A 678 171.11 99.10 -128.54
C MET A 678 170.80 100.51 -129.06
N LEU A 679 169.95 101.28 -128.37
CA LEU A 679 169.47 102.60 -128.84
C LEU A 679 170.34 103.79 -128.39
N GLY A 680 171.52 103.56 -127.82
CA GLY A 680 172.38 104.63 -127.28
C GLY A 680 171.88 105.29 -125.98
N LEU A 681 170.67 104.94 -125.55
CA LEU A 681 170.12 105.24 -124.22
C LEU A 681 171.06 104.67 -123.16
N ASN A 682 171.59 105.50 -122.25
CA ASN A 682 172.54 105.05 -121.24
C ASN A 682 171.81 104.35 -120.08
N ILE A 683 172.12 103.06 -119.85
CA ILE A 683 171.33 102.15 -119.01
C ILE A 683 171.98 101.96 -117.64
N ALA A 684 171.36 102.51 -116.59
CA ALA A 684 171.64 102.15 -115.19
C ALA A 684 170.50 102.55 -114.24
N THR A 685 169.85 103.69 -114.48
CA THR A 685 168.66 104.14 -113.74
C THR A 685 167.45 103.29 -114.13
N VAL A 686 166.91 102.52 -113.18
CA VAL A 686 165.94 101.43 -113.41
C VAL A 686 164.50 101.94 -113.56
N ALA A 687 164.29 102.91 -114.46
CA ALA A 687 162.96 103.43 -114.82
C ALA A 687 162.99 104.16 -116.19
N LEU A 688 163.26 103.44 -117.28
CA LEU A 688 162.92 103.93 -118.62
C LEU A 688 161.44 103.61 -118.93
N PRO A 689 160.63 104.60 -119.34
CA PRO A 689 159.33 104.36 -119.95
C PRO A 689 159.48 103.80 -121.37
N ASP A 690 158.66 102.81 -121.73
CA ASP A 690 158.80 102.13 -123.02
C ASP A 690 158.49 103.07 -124.22
N TYR A 691 157.77 104.19 -124.00
CA TYR A 691 157.53 105.20 -125.04
C TYR A 691 158.80 105.97 -125.45
N GLU A 692 159.84 106.05 -124.60
CA GLU A 692 161.10 106.74 -124.93
C GLU A 692 161.97 105.89 -125.88
N ILE A 693 161.89 104.57 -125.70
CA ILE A 693 162.42 103.56 -126.62
C ILE A 693 161.69 103.65 -127.97
N VAL A 694 160.36 103.76 -127.96
CA VAL A 694 159.54 103.89 -129.19
C VAL A 694 159.77 105.22 -129.91
N THR A 695 159.92 106.35 -129.21
CA THR A 695 160.11 107.66 -129.86
C THR A 695 161.52 107.86 -130.43
N HIS A 696 162.55 107.22 -129.89
CA HIS A 696 163.85 107.11 -130.59
C HIS A 696 163.71 106.33 -131.90
N LEU A 697 162.91 105.27 -131.92
CA LEU A 697 162.67 104.46 -133.12
C LEU A 697 161.87 105.26 -134.19
N GLU A 698 160.80 105.96 -133.82
CA GLU A 698 160.03 106.78 -134.78
C GLU A 698 160.84 107.97 -135.34
N GLY A 699 161.71 108.58 -134.54
CA GLY A 699 162.62 109.63 -135.00
C GLY A 699 163.63 109.14 -136.04
N LEU A 700 164.21 107.95 -135.84
CA LEU A 700 165.07 107.29 -136.84
C LEU A 700 164.29 106.87 -138.09
N ILE A 701 163.03 106.46 -137.97
CA ILE A 701 162.18 106.05 -139.10
C ILE A 701 161.81 107.23 -140.01
N HIS A 702 161.72 108.46 -139.49
CA HIS A 702 161.68 109.67 -140.33
C HIS A 702 163.01 109.98 -141.04
N SER A 703 164.11 109.32 -140.66
CA SER A 703 165.43 109.52 -141.26
C SER A 703 165.84 108.49 -142.31
N HIS A 704 165.21 107.31 -142.41
CA HIS A 704 165.02 106.54 -143.67
C HIS A 704 164.12 105.27 -143.51
N GLN A 705 163.06 105.21 -144.33
CA GLN A 705 162.57 104.04 -145.09
C GLN A 705 161.92 102.78 -144.44
N HIS A 706 160.61 102.67 -144.74
CA HIS A 706 159.90 101.51 -145.36
C HIS A 706 159.50 100.23 -144.58
N HIS A 707 158.22 99.88 -144.79
CA HIS A 707 157.64 98.54 -145.04
C HIS A 707 157.80 97.45 -143.95
N CYS A 708 156.73 97.07 -143.24
CA CYS A 708 155.56 96.26 -143.67
C CYS A 708 155.73 94.74 -143.44
N SER A 709 154.78 94.19 -142.68
CA SER A 709 154.18 92.87 -142.95
C SER A 709 155.11 91.63 -142.69
N PRO A 710 154.75 90.40 -143.11
CA PRO A 710 153.78 89.60 -142.35
C PRO A 710 154.14 88.09 -142.18
N CYS A 711 153.26 87.35 -141.49
CA CYS A 711 153.13 85.88 -141.58
C CYS A 711 154.30 85.09 -140.91
N VAL A 712 154.26 83.78 -140.62
CA VAL A 712 153.45 82.65 -141.14
C VAL A 712 152.97 81.71 -140.00
N CYS A 713 151.89 80.99 -140.27
CA CYS A 713 151.30 79.87 -139.51
C CYS A 713 152.27 78.83 -138.92
N PHE A 714 151.77 78.02 -137.97
CA PHE A 714 151.75 76.56 -138.22
C PHE A 714 150.43 75.90 -137.77
N LYS A 715 150.05 74.85 -138.51
CA LYS A 715 148.94 73.88 -138.29
C LYS A 715 149.52 72.58 -137.71
N CYS A 716 148.81 71.52 -137.31
CA CYS A 716 147.38 71.15 -137.21
C CYS A 716 147.28 70.21 -135.96
N GLN A 717 146.14 69.67 -135.52
CA GLN A 717 145.10 68.95 -136.26
C GLN A 717 143.76 69.00 -135.52
#